data_AF-A0A0K0DYR4-F1
#
_entry.id   AF-A0A0K0DYR4-F1
#
_cell.length_a   1.000
_cell.length_b   1.000
_cell.length_c   1.000
_cell.angle_alpha   90.00
_cell.angle_beta   90.00
_cell.angle_gamma   90.00
#
_symmetry.space_group_name_H-M   'P 1'
#
loop_
_entity.id
_entity.type
_entity.pdbx_description
1 polymer ?
#
loop_
_entity_poly.entity_id
_entity_poly.type
_entity_poly.pdbx_seq_one_letter_code
_entity_poly.pdbx_strand_id
1 'polypeptide(L)'
;MKHGYDLNLVSEQSYFETKKYCPHYDFNFKKFCIISEILRLSSFTNKYDYVLMLDENVIVVDYNIKLESFIPNNPNTHMQLFNNPQTLEFEKNIIFFKPTVLTLTFIANIADYFYMINSNSKYLLNIDSAIWYSIIEFFDKLSNHHNDNRSLNLLRLLKICINELSNFEKYYFYSIEKIKFTHLICLKQMFLNIYNKRKTQFVLYKYIKYIKINESLTLSNFFKCIETVFPIHKSENKLLKPFFKYNEYFYNSLKLYLKFNFIKEEKKENIKNIFYQKNFFDNNKSINLINYQYKIYMKSAFLISNKSIRLSLLKNIDDNSQLYYRLPYTLKISKNYNKIKLNCQSGSCIEKGLNCCTTIGYVGEIYNKNLLFYLKDKKKIFITKDILKMNDIEVPLIDSRINMINNDQILYKHTLGICVQPMYLYFDYPTIIRFFENWILEGVTKFYIYYQSILDKIIEIINAYKLETNIDIEVIYWSKIPYNAKNDDINPNTKIYRLEAPLAIYDCMQRARNNIKYVISADLDEIIHVNENIENGNLIALLEKESKNYPNSALFSFQSRRGYLPMNWGIGHPKNINFSIFSNLVMDEDVFERPLYQKNIYRPERVVSYQIHLIRTLERNPLTNKRYSFTLIPPSSAFIFHLRRYKDYFFYNSKQVRSTILKKKSQQWNKNFKDRFNKFNFTNNGWLTNIHYIGLELENCRKRVARTMGKIICQSIEVCEKKLKTINSNRLIKTNNSWIII
;
A
#
# COMPACT_ATOMS: atom_id res chain seq x y z
N MET A 1 41.28 -8.09 8.53
CA MET A 1 42.58 -7.43 8.79
C MET A 1 43.73 -8.02 7.98
N LYS A 2 44.24 -9.24 8.27
CA LYS A 2 45.39 -9.84 7.53
C LYS A 2 45.26 -9.80 6.00
N HIS A 3 44.08 -10.17 5.48
CA HIS A 3 43.81 -10.21 4.04
C HIS A 3 43.18 -8.92 3.49
N GLY A 4 43.16 -7.83 4.26
CA GLY A 4 42.60 -6.54 3.80
C GLY A 4 41.07 -6.46 3.75
N TYR A 5 40.33 -7.45 4.27
CA TYR A 5 38.87 -7.37 4.34
C TYR A 5 38.39 -6.34 5.36
N ASP A 6 37.37 -5.57 4.96
CA ASP A 6 36.59 -4.71 5.83
C ASP A 6 35.74 -5.54 6.80
N LEU A 7 35.78 -5.17 8.08
CA LEU A 7 34.96 -5.78 9.13
C LEU A 7 33.92 -4.78 9.61
N ASN A 8 32.64 -5.11 9.42
CA ASN A 8 31.51 -4.34 9.93
C ASN A 8 30.87 -5.10 11.10
N LEU A 9 31.07 -4.62 12.33
CA LEU A 9 30.45 -5.20 13.51
C LEU A 9 29.08 -4.57 13.75
N VAL A 10 28.04 -5.38 13.78
CA VAL A 10 26.69 -4.94 14.15
C VAL A 10 26.37 -5.44 15.55
N SER A 11 26.51 -4.56 16.55
CA SER A 11 26.22 -4.90 17.94
C SER A 11 24.78 -4.59 18.35
N GLU A 12 24.35 -5.21 19.44
CA GLU A 12 23.09 -4.87 20.12
C GLU A 12 23.14 -3.53 20.88
N GLN A 13 24.24 -2.76 20.80
CA GLN A 13 24.36 -1.44 21.42
C GLN A 13 24.42 -0.28 20.42
N SER A 14 24.75 -0.51 19.15
CA SER A 14 24.55 0.47 18.05
C SER A 14 23.05 0.63 17.68
N TYR A 15 22.17 0.50 18.68
CA TYR A 15 20.92 -0.27 18.64
C TYR A 15 19.64 0.54 18.87
N PHE A 16 19.77 1.80 19.28
CA PHE A 16 18.59 2.67 19.43
C PHE A 16 17.95 3.02 18.08
N GLU A 17 18.72 2.99 16.98
CA GLU A 17 18.16 3.19 15.65
C GLU A 17 17.59 1.90 15.05
N THR A 18 18.26 0.75 15.20
CA THR A 18 17.84 -0.52 14.56
C THR A 18 16.58 -1.13 15.18
N LYS A 19 16.30 -0.92 16.48
CA LYS A 19 15.05 -1.34 17.14
C LYS A 19 13.81 -0.66 16.55
N LYS A 20 13.97 0.55 15.98
CA LYS A 20 12.91 1.29 15.27
C LYS A 20 12.60 0.69 13.90
N TYR A 21 13.58 0.06 13.25
CA TYR A 21 13.46 -0.45 11.88
C TYR A 21 13.18 -1.96 11.83
N CYS A 22 13.69 -2.74 12.80
CA CYS A 22 13.60 -4.21 12.84
C CYS A 22 13.12 -4.73 14.22
N PRO A 23 11.83 -4.62 14.55
CA PRO A 23 11.33 -4.88 15.91
C PRO A 23 11.09 -6.37 16.26
N HIS A 24 11.93 -7.28 15.76
CA HIS A 24 11.86 -8.70 16.12
C HIS A 24 12.55 -8.97 17.48
N TYR A 25 11.95 -9.81 18.33
CA TYR A 25 12.46 -10.13 19.68
C TYR A 25 13.65 -11.09 19.66
N ASP A 26 13.66 -12.05 18.73
CA ASP A 26 14.79 -12.97 18.54
C ASP A 26 15.82 -12.37 17.56
N PHE A 27 17.06 -12.22 18.04
CA PHE A 27 18.18 -11.67 17.30
C PHE A 27 18.55 -12.52 16.07
N ASN A 28 18.37 -13.84 16.14
CA ASN A 28 18.65 -14.78 15.05
C ASN A 28 17.87 -14.46 13.78
N PHE A 29 16.69 -13.87 13.92
CA PHE A 29 15.83 -13.48 12.79
C PHE A 29 15.97 -11.99 12.48
N LYS A 30 16.25 -11.18 13.51
CA LYS A 30 16.47 -9.74 13.39
C LYS A 30 17.63 -9.40 12.45
N LYS A 31 18.68 -10.22 12.41
CA LYS A 31 19.85 -10.02 11.54
C LYS A 31 19.51 -9.91 10.05
N PHE A 32 18.52 -10.66 9.55
CA PHE A 32 18.09 -10.57 8.14
C PHE A 32 17.46 -9.21 7.82
N CYS A 33 16.68 -8.66 8.75
CA CYS A 33 16.13 -7.32 8.60
C CYS A 33 17.24 -6.25 8.62
N ILE A 34 18.17 -6.35 9.57
CA ILE A 34 19.31 -5.44 9.68
C ILE A 34 20.13 -5.45 8.39
N ILE A 35 20.45 -6.64 7.86
CA ILE A 35 21.25 -6.76 6.63
C ILE A 35 20.47 -6.23 5.43
N SER A 36 19.16 -6.46 5.36
CA SER A 36 18.33 -5.84 4.33
C SER A 36 18.43 -4.31 4.34
N GLU A 37 18.48 -3.69 5.52
CA GLU A 37 18.66 -2.23 5.66
C GLU A 37 20.06 -1.78 5.26
N ILE A 38 21.12 -2.49 5.68
CA ILE A 38 22.50 -2.18 5.31
C ILE A 38 22.69 -2.25 3.79
N LEU A 39 22.15 -3.29 3.15
CA LEU A 39 22.20 -3.48 1.70
C LEU A 39 21.37 -2.49 0.89
N ARG A 40 20.58 -1.63 1.54
CA ARG A 40 19.87 -0.52 0.86
C ARG A 40 20.72 0.75 0.80
N LEU A 41 21.77 0.85 1.59
CA LEU A 41 22.68 1.99 1.55
C LEU A 41 23.48 1.91 0.25
N SER A 42 23.30 2.89 -0.64
CA SER A 42 24.04 2.95 -1.91
C SER A 42 25.56 2.98 -1.71
N SER A 43 26.00 3.57 -0.60
CA SER A 43 27.39 3.55 -0.15
C SER A 43 27.91 2.15 0.17
N PHE A 44 27.02 1.22 0.55
CA PHE A 44 27.36 -0.16 0.84
C PHE A 44 27.32 -1.02 -0.43
N THR A 45 26.25 -0.92 -1.23
CA THR A 45 26.10 -1.73 -2.46
C THR A 45 27.16 -1.46 -3.51
N ASN A 46 27.66 -0.22 -3.58
CA ASN A 46 28.67 0.17 -4.56
C ASN A 46 30.10 -0.06 -4.08
N LYS A 47 30.29 -0.34 -2.77
CA LYS A 47 31.62 -0.50 -2.16
C LYS A 47 32.10 -1.94 -2.17
N TYR A 48 31.19 -2.92 -2.08
CA TYR A 48 31.53 -4.32 -1.88
C TYR A 48 31.09 -5.19 -3.06
N ASP A 49 31.99 -6.01 -3.59
CA ASP A 49 31.63 -7.01 -4.61
C ASP A 49 30.91 -8.22 -3.99
N TYR A 50 31.33 -8.59 -2.78
CA TYR A 50 30.77 -9.68 -1.99
C TYR A 50 30.76 -9.33 -0.51
N VAL A 51 29.81 -9.93 0.19
CA VAL A 51 29.59 -9.78 1.62
C VAL A 51 29.50 -11.18 2.22
N LEU A 52 30.27 -11.40 3.27
CA LEU A 52 30.19 -12.58 4.11
C LEU A 52 29.58 -12.18 5.46
N MET A 53 28.40 -12.72 5.74
CA MET A 53 27.77 -12.60 7.05
C MET A 53 28.23 -13.77 7.93
N LEU A 54 28.73 -13.45 9.12
CA LEU A 54 29.13 -14.40 10.16
C LEU A 54 28.41 -14.07 11.46
N ASP A 55 27.92 -15.08 12.16
CA ASP A 55 27.44 -14.93 13.54
C ASP A 55 28.61 -14.90 14.54
N GLU A 56 28.35 -14.39 15.74
CA GLU A 56 29.38 -14.17 16.78
C GLU A 56 30.08 -15.45 17.27
N ASN A 57 29.44 -16.61 17.07
CA ASN A 57 29.95 -17.91 17.45
C ASN A 57 30.77 -18.60 16.34
N VAL A 58 31.07 -17.91 15.23
CA VAL A 58 31.89 -18.43 14.14
C VAL A 58 33.33 -17.95 14.27
N ILE A 59 34.27 -18.88 14.30
CA ILE A 59 35.72 -18.60 14.40
C ILE A 59 36.45 -18.91 13.09
N VAL A 60 37.46 -18.12 12.75
CA VAL A 60 38.35 -18.40 11.60
C VAL A 60 39.46 -19.33 12.07
N VAL A 61 39.45 -20.58 11.59
CA VAL A 61 40.41 -21.60 12.03
C VAL A 61 41.70 -21.61 11.20
N ASP A 62 41.60 -21.39 9.89
CA ASP A 62 42.77 -21.24 9.02
C ASP A 62 42.79 -19.85 8.38
N TYR A 63 43.56 -18.95 9.00
CA TYR A 63 43.71 -17.57 8.56
C TYR A 63 44.72 -17.41 7.41
N ASN A 64 45.31 -18.50 6.88
CA ASN A 64 46.17 -18.44 5.69
C ASN A 64 45.36 -18.57 4.40
N ILE A 65 44.18 -19.16 4.47
CA ILE A 65 43.28 -19.30 3.32
C ILE A 65 42.50 -17.98 3.12
N LYS A 66 42.48 -17.51 1.87
CA LYS A 66 41.77 -16.32 1.43
C LYS A 66 40.29 -16.63 1.14
N LEU A 67 39.36 -15.74 1.49
CA LEU A 67 37.92 -15.93 1.25
C LEU A 67 37.57 -16.10 -0.23
N GLU A 68 38.40 -15.56 -1.12
CA GLU A 68 38.26 -15.65 -2.57
C GLU A 68 38.20 -17.11 -3.06
N SER A 69 38.82 -18.06 -2.35
CA SER A 69 38.73 -19.49 -2.70
C SER A 69 37.34 -20.10 -2.44
N PHE A 70 36.49 -19.40 -1.69
CA PHE A 70 35.11 -19.82 -1.37
C PHE A 70 34.05 -19.05 -2.15
N ILE A 71 34.46 -18.02 -2.91
CA ILE A 71 33.57 -17.29 -3.81
C ILE A 71 33.10 -18.26 -4.91
N PRO A 72 31.81 -18.27 -5.26
CA PRO A 72 31.34 -19.05 -6.40
C PRO A 72 32.12 -18.72 -7.68
N ASN A 73 32.77 -19.72 -8.29
CA ASN A 73 33.46 -19.56 -9.59
C ASN A 73 32.53 -19.07 -10.72
N ASN A 74 31.21 -19.27 -10.57
CA ASN A 74 30.23 -18.75 -11.52
C ASN A 74 29.85 -17.31 -11.16
N PRO A 75 30.22 -16.30 -11.98
CA PRO A 75 29.97 -14.89 -11.69
C PRO A 75 28.48 -14.52 -11.64
N ASN A 76 27.60 -15.40 -12.14
CA ASN A 76 26.15 -15.22 -12.07
C ASN A 76 25.55 -15.72 -10.75
N THR A 77 26.36 -16.19 -9.80
CA THR A 77 25.90 -16.58 -8.46
C THR A 77 25.85 -15.35 -7.58
N HIS A 78 24.65 -15.02 -7.09
CA HIS A 78 24.40 -13.84 -6.28
C HIS A 78 24.33 -14.17 -4.80
N MET A 79 24.02 -15.41 -4.45
CA MET A 79 24.00 -15.88 -3.07
C MET A 79 24.40 -17.35 -2.99
N GLN A 80 25.21 -17.68 -1.99
CA GLN A 80 25.58 -19.04 -1.65
C GLN A 80 25.13 -19.34 -0.22
N LEU A 81 24.31 -20.39 -0.10
CA LEU A 81 23.85 -20.92 1.17
C LEU A 81 24.54 -22.25 1.44
N PHE A 82 24.81 -22.51 2.71
CA PHE A 82 25.46 -23.73 3.17
C PHE A 82 24.44 -24.56 3.94
N ASN A 83 24.45 -25.88 3.76
CA ASN A 83 23.66 -26.78 4.59
C ASN A 83 24.57 -27.42 5.64
N ASN A 84 24.03 -27.60 6.84
CA ASN A 84 24.62 -28.48 7.82
C ASN A 84 24.45 -29.94 7.33
N PRO A 85 25.53 -30.69 7.13
CA PRO A 85 25.46 -32.04 6.57
C PRO A 85 24.78 -33.05 7.51
N GLN A 86 24.74 -32.76 8.82
CA GLN A 86 24.13 -33.64 9.82
C GLN A 86 22.63 -33.43 9.93
N THR A 87 22.19 -32.17 9.93
CA THR A 87 20.76 -31.82 10.13
C THR A 87 20.02 -31.57 8.82
N LEU A 88 20.75 -31.37 7.71
CA LEU A 88 20.25 -30.91 6.41
C LEU A 88 19.59 -29.51 6.45
N GLU A 89 19.70 -28.81 7.59
CA GLU A 89 19.23 -27.44 7.77
C GLU A 89 20.22 -26.46 7.13
N PHE A 90 19.74 -25.32 6.65
CA PHE A 90 20.57 -24.22 6.20
C PHE A 90 21.34 -23.63 7.38
N GLU A 91 22.65 -23.49 7.20
CA GLU A 91 23.54 -22.87 8.15
C GLU A 91 23.30 -21.36 8.13
N LYS A 92 22.43 -20.89 9.03
CA LYS A 92 22.09 -19.47 9.14
C LYS A 92 23.25 -18.60 9.61
N ASN A 93 24.30 -19.20 10.18
CA ASN A 93 25.41 -18.47 10.77
C ASN A 93 26.41 -17.98 9.72
N ILE A 94 26.31 -18.48 8.47
CA ILE A 94 27.26 -18.18 7.39
C ILE A 94 26.48 -17.97 6.09
N ILE A 95 26.49 -16.74 5.56
CA ILE A 95 25.88 -16.43 4.27
C ILE A 95 26.84 -15.62 3.44
N PHE A 96 27.10 -16.09 2.22
CA PHE A 96 27.96 -15.42 1.26
C PHE A 96 27.12 -14.87 0.11
N PHE A 97 27.21 -13.57 -0.18
CA PHE A 97 26.34 -12.98 -1.19
C PHE A 97 26.91 -11.72 -1.86
N LYS A 98 26.45 -11.44 -3.08
CA LYS A 98 26.67 -10.17 -3.79
C LYS A 98 25.62 -9.14 -3.39
N PRO A 99 25.95 -7.87 -3.12
CA PRO A 99 24.97 -6.84 -2.79
C PRO A 99 24.21 -6.36 -4.04
N THR A 100 23.37 -7.23 -4.58
CA THR A 100 22.54 -6.96 -5.76
C THR A 100 21.07 -6.77 -5.36
N VAL A 101 20.27 -6.19 -6.26
CA VAL A 101 18.82 -6.07 -6.07
C VAL A 101 18.15 -7.42 -5.81
N LEU A 102 18.64 -8.50 -6.43
CA LEU A 102 18.12 -9.85 -6.24
C LEU A 102 18.36 -10.34 -4.82
N THR A 103 19.60 -10.23 -4.34
CA THR A 103 19.99 -10.62 -2.98
C THR A 103 19.26 -9.80 -1.93
N LEU A 104 19.16 -8.48 -2.14
CA LEU A 104 18.43 -7.58 -1.26
C LEU A 104 16.95 -8.00 -1.14
N THR A 105 16.32 -8.32 -2.27
CA THR A 105 14.93 -8.77 -2.32
C THR A 105 14.75 -10.10 -1.59
N PHE A 106 15.68 -11.04 -1.80
CA PHE A 106 15.65 -12.33 -1.14
C PHE A 106 15.79 -12.21 0.39
N ILE A 107 16.78 -11.46 0.88
CA ILE A 107 17.00 -11.24 2.31
C ILE A 107 15.82 -10.49 2.94
N ALA A 108 15.22 -9.53 2.24
CA ALA A 108 14.02 -8.83 2.69
C ALA A 108 12.83 -9.79 2.87
N ASN A 109 12.60 -10.71 1.93
CA ASN A 109 11.52 -11.70 2.04
C ASN A 109 11.72 -12.65 3.23
N ILE A 110 12.96 -13.06 3.52
CA ILE A 110 13.28 -13.87 4.71
C ILE A 110 12.96 -13.08 5.98
N ALA A 111 13.38 -11.81 6.05
CA ALA A 111 13.07 -10.96 7.19
C ALA A 111 11.55 -10.80 7.40
N ASP A 112 10.81 -10.64 6.31
CA ASP A 112 9.35 -10.53 6.33
C ASP A 112 8.66 -11.83 6.75
N TYR A 113 9.16 -13.00 6.34
CA TYR A 113 8.65 -14.31 6.78
C TYR A 113 8.67 -14.43 8.31
N PHE A 114 9.82 -14.14 8.93
CA PHE A 114 9.94 -14.18 10.39
C PHE A 114 9.11 -13.12 11.09
N TYR A 115 8.93 -11.96 10.46
CA TYR A 115 8.05 -10.92 10.99
C TYR A 115 6.56 -11.26 10.90
N MET A 116 6.13 -11.92 9.82
CA MET A 116 4.75 -12.36 9.60
C MET A 116 4.32 -13.47 10.56
N ILE A 117 5.25 -14.33 10.97
CA ILE A 117 4.92 -15.57 11.72
C ILE A 117 4.89 -15.37 13.24
N ASN A 118 5.25 -14.19 13.78
CA ASN A 118 5.49 -14.08 15.23
C ASN A 118 4.26 -13.71 16.10
N SER A 119 3.73 -14.69 16.85
CA SER A 119 3.61 -14.66 18.33
C SER A 119 2.89 -15.89 18.92
N ASN A 120 2.22 -16.74 18.13
CA ASN A 120 1.46 -17.90 18.66
C ASN A 120 1.86 -19.29 18.11
N SER A 121 2.65 -19.42 17.04
CA SER A 121 3.09 -20.74 16.56
C SER A 121 4.53 -21.01 16.98
N LYS A 122 4.72 -21.75 18.09
CA LYS A 122 6.04 -22.20 18.56
C LYS A 122 6.83 -23.06 17.53
N TYR A 123 6.22 -23.46 16.41
CA TYR A 123 6.71 -24.60 15.61
C TYR A 123 7.06 -24.31 14.14
N LEU A 124 6.87 -23.09 13.62
CA LEU A 124 7.19 -22.73 12.22
C LEU A 124 8.37 -21.77 12.06
N LEU A 125 9.01 -21.36 13.16
CA LEU A 125 10.14 -20.44 13.17
C LEU A 125 11.47 -21.19 12.96
N ASN A 126 11.63 -21.94 11.87
CA ASN A 126 12.97 -22.32 11.43
C ASN A 126 13.34 -21.60 10.14
N ILE A 127 14.61 -21.22 10.06
CA ILE A 127 15.22 -20.56 8.92
C ILE A 127 15.07 -21.32 7.62
N ASP A 128 15.01 -22.64 7.69
CA ASP A 128 14.79 -23.46 6.52
C ASP A 128 13.44 -23.23 5.89
N SER A 129 12.39 -23.15 6.70
CA SER A 129 11.05 -22.86 6.20
C SER A 129 10.98 -21.45 5.61
N ALA A 130 11.69 -20.49 6.21
CA ALA A 130 11.79 -19.12 5.69
C ALA A 130 12.52 -19.07 4.34
N ILE A 131 13.66 -19.77 4.24
CA ILE A 131 14.49 -19.84 3.04
C ILE A 131 13.74 -20.57 1.94
N TRP A 132 13.14 -21.74 2.22
CA TRP A 132 12.37 -22.49 1.23
C TRP A 132 11.14 -21.72 0.77
N TYR A 133 10.41 -21.08 1.68
CA TYR A 133 9.30 -20.20 1.32
C TYR A 133 9.76 -19.07 0.40
N SER A 134 10.86 -18.39 0.76
CA SER A 134 11.42 -17.29 -0.01
C SER A 134 11.92 -17.74 -1.39
N ILE A 135 12.56 -18.90 -1.47
CA ILE A 135 12.99 -19.53 -2.73
C ILE A 135 11.77 -19.79 -3.61
N ILE A 136 10.74 -20.43 -3.06
CA ILE A 136 9.54 -20.79 -3.83
C ILE A 136 8.80 -19.54 -4.32
N GLU A 137 8.60 -18.55 -3.44
CA GLU A 137 7.94 -17.29 -3.78
C GLU A 137 8.75 -16.50 -4.83
N PHE A 138 10.08 -16.48 -4.70
CA PHE A 138 10.97 -15.84 -5.66
C PHE A 138 10.87 -16.49 -7.05
N PHE A 139 10.89 -17.83 -7.13
CA PHE A 139 10.74 -18.54 -8.39
C PHE A 139 9.34 -18.44 -9.00
N ASP A 140 8.29 -18.42 -8.18
CA ASP A 140 6.91 -18.21 -8.63
C ASP A 140 6.75 -16.84 -9.32
N LYS A 141 7.24 -15.78 -8.67
CA LYS A 141 7.23 -14.41 -9.21
C LYS A 141 7.99 -14.28 -10.53
N LEU A 142 9.14 -14.96 -10.66
CA LEU A 142 9.91 -14.98 -11.90
C LEU A 142 9.18 -15.74 -13.02
N SER A 143 8.46 -16.82 -12.69
CA SER A 143 7.71 -17.60 -13.67
C SER A 143 6.50 -16.84 -14.25
N ASN A 144 5.83 -16.02 -13.42
CA ASN A 144 4.68 -15.21 -13.82
C ASN A 144 5.04 -14.09 -14.81
N HIS A 145 6.32 -13.69 -14.89
CA HIS A 145 6.78 -12.66 -15.83
C HIS A 145 6.90 -13.13 -17.28
N HIS A 146 6.89 -14.44 -17.55
CA HIS A 146 7.16 -14.99 -18.88
C HIS A 146 5.95 -15.58 -19.62
N ASN A 147 4.71 -15.34 -19.16
CA ASN A 147 3.46 -15.80 -19.83
C ASN A 147 3.48 -17.30 -20.22
N ASP A 148 4.15 -18.14 -19.43
CA ASP A 148 4.17 -19.58 -19.69
C ASP A 148 2.88 -20.21 -19.11
N ASN A 149 1.91 -20.50 -19.98
CA ASN A 149 0.60 -21.09 -19.64
C ASN A 149 0.66 -22.47 -18.97
N ARG A 150 1.86 -23.00 -18.69
CA ARG A 150 2.11 -24.20 -17.87
C ARG A 150 2.54 -23.88 -16.44
N SER A 151 2.14 -22.74 -15.90
CA SER A 151 2.17 -22.41 -14.46
C SER A 151 1.23 -23.32 -13.66
N LEU A 152 1.61 -24.60 -13.59
CA LEU A 152 0.92 -25.66 -12.86
C LEU A 152 1.19 -25.53 -11.36
N ASN A 153 0.10 -25.35 -10.59
CA ASN A 153 -0.15 -25.94 -9.27
C ASN A 153 0.95 -25.90 -8.19
N LEU A 154 1.93 -24.99 -8.24
CA LEU A 154 2.95 -24.89 -7.19
C LEU A 154 2.34 -24.47 -5.85
N LEU A 155 1.50 -23.43 -5.88
CA LEU A 155 0.71 -22.97 -4.75
C LEU A 155 -0.28 -24.04 -4.25
N ARG A 156 -0.78 -24.89 -5.15
CA ARG A 156 -1.67 -26.02 -4.82
C ARG A 156 -0.90 -27.16 -4.15
N LEU A 157 0.31 -27.48 -4.60
CA LEU A 157 1.18 -28.49 -4.01
C LEU A 157 1.74 -28.04 -2.64
N LEU A 158 2.08 -26.75 -2.51
CA LEU A 158 2.43 -26.13 -1.22
C LEU A 158 1.24 -26.18 -0.25
N LYS A 159 0.03 -25.86 -0.73
CA LYS A 159 -1.21 -26.03 0.03
C LYS A 159 -1.47 -27.49 0.38
N ILE A 160 -1.08 -28.46 -0.46
CA ILE A 160 -1.17 -29.89 -0.14
C ILE A 160 -0.17 -30.26 0.97
N CYS A 161 1.12 -29.88 0.90
CA CYS A 161 2.06 -30.12 2.01
C CYS A 161 1.57 -29.45 3.30
N ILE A 162 1.08 -28.20 3.23
CA ILE A 162 0.56 -27.47 4.41
C ILE A 162 -0.71 -28.14 4.97
N ASN A 163 -1.65 -28.55 4.11
CA ASN A 163 -2.89 -29.21 4.54
C ASN A 163 -2.63 -30.62 5.09
N GLU A 164 -1.75 -31.41 4.47
CA GLU A 164 -1.34 -32.73 4.97
C GLU A 164 -0.74 -32.61 6.37
N LEU A 165 0.10 -31.61 6.63
CA LEU A 165 0.66 -31.34 7.96
C LEU A 165 -0.41 -30.95 8.99
N SER A 166 -1.38 -30.12 8.60
CA SER A 166 -2.51 -29.78 9.47
C SER A 166 -3.43 -30.99 9.78
N ASN A 167 -3.47 -31.97 8.87
CA ASN A 167 -4.19 -33.23 9.09
C ASN A 167 -3.38 -34.18 10.00
N PHE A 168 -2.05 -34.23 9.88
CA PHE A 168 -1.19 -35.01 10.79
C PHE A 168 -1.32 -34.55 12.26
N GLU A 169 -1.47 -33.25 12.51
CA GLU A 169 -1.75 -32.70 13.86
C GLU A 169 -3.08 -33.22 14.46
N LYS A 170 -4.09 -33.44 13.62
CA LYS A 170 -5.42 -33.84 14.07
C LYS A 170 -5.50 -35.29 14.55
N TYR A 171 -4.58 -36.14 14.10
CA TYR A 171 -4.67 -37.59 14.28
C TYR A 171 -3.53 -38.22 15.10
N TYR A 172 -2.39 -37.53 15.32
CA TYR A 172 -1.24 -38.13 16.01
C TYR A 172 -0.48 -37.18 16.94
N PHE A 173 -0.19 -37.64 18.17
CA PHE A 173 0.74 -37.00 19.11
C PHE A 173 2.20 -37.33 18.74
N TYR A 174 2.74 -36.73 17.68
CA TYR A 174 4.16 -36.83 17.36
C TYR A 174 5.00 -35.80 18.14
N SER A 175 6.26 -36.14 18.43
CA SER A 175 7.23 -35.16 18.93
C SER A 175 7.49 -34.08 17.88
N ILE A 176 7.66 -32.85 18.36
CA ILE A 176 7.84 -31.61 17.58
C ILE A 176 8.95 -31.74 16.52
N GLU A 177 10.04 -32.44 16.85
CA GLU A 177 11.16 -32.67 15.94
C GLU A 177 10.79 -33.53 14.74
N LYS A 178 9.88 -34.51 14.92
CA LYS A 178 9.47 -35.41 13.85
C LYS A 178 8.58 -34.70 12.83
N ILE A 179 7.67 -33.84 13.31
CA ILE A 179 6.83 -32.98 12.45
C ILE A 179 7.71 -32.00 11.65
N LYS A 180 8.69 -31.37 12.33
CA LYS A 180 9.68 -30.49 11.69
C LYS A 180 10.44 -31.20 10.58
N PHE A 181 10.94 -32.40 10.86
CA PHE A 181 11.68 -33.22 9.90
C PHE A 181 10.81 -33.64 8.70
N THR A 182 9.56 -34.06 8.93
CA THR A 182 8.61 -34.42 7.87
C THR A 182 8.26 -33.21 6.98
N HIS A 183 8.07 -32.02 7.56
CA HIS A 183 7.82 -30.79 6.79
C HIS A 183 9.02 -30.43 5.90
N LEU A 184 10.24 -30.50 6.43
CA LEU A 184 11.46 -30.23 5.69
C LEU A 184 11.69 -31.24 4.57
N ILE A 185 11.39 -32.52 4.81
CA ILE A 185 11.41 -33.56 3.77
C ILE A 185 10.38 -33.26 2.69
N CYS A 186 9.15 -32.84 3.03
CA CYS A 186 8.10 -32.49 2.06
C CYS A 186 8.57 -31.34 1.15
N LEU A 187 9.08 -30.25 1.74
CA LEU A 187 9.58 -29.10 1.00
C LEU A 187 10.81 -29.44 0.15
N LYS A 188 11.76 -30.20 0.70
CA LYS A 188 12.96 -30.66 -0.02
C LYS A 188 12.60 -31.60 -1.17
N GLN A 189 11.71 -32.57 -0.96
CA GLN A 189 11.22 -33.47 -2.01
C GLN A 189 10.40 -32.74 -3.06
N MET A 190 9.60 -31.73 -2.69
CA MET A 190 8.94 -30.86 -3.65
C MET A 190 9.95 -30.11 -4.52
N PHE A 191 10.94 -29.47 -3.91
CA PHE A 191 12.01 -28.79 -4.63
C PHE A 191 12.76 -29.75 -5.56
N LEU A 192 13.17 -30.91 -5.07
CA LEU A 192 13.85 -31.94 -5.86
C LEU A 192 12.96 -32.49 -6.98
N ASN A 193 11.66 -32.64 -6.76
CA ASN A 193 10.72 -33.08 -7.81
C ASN A 193 10.54 -32.00 -8.88
N ILE A 194 10.49 -30.73 -8.52
CA ILE A 194 10.47 -29.60 -9.46
C ILE A 194 11.79 -29.56 -10.25
N TYR A 195 12.92 -29.67 -9.55
CA TYR A 195 14.26 -29.70 -10.12
C TYR A 195 14.45 -30.87 -11.10
N ASN A 196 14.07 -32.07 -10.70
CA ASN A 196 14.23 -33.30 -11.49
C ASN A 196 13.24 -33.37 -12.66
N LYS A 197 11.96 -33.00 -12.48
CA LYS A 197 10.97 -32.98 -13.59
C LYS A 197 11.31 -31.96 -14.67
N ARG A 198 12.02 -30.88 -14.32
CA ARG A 198 12.41 -29.82 -15.25
C ARG A 198 13.90 -29.85 -15.59
N LYS A 199 14.63 -30.93 -15.28
CA LYS A 199 16.10 -31.05 -15.47
C LYS A 199 16.54 -30.77 -16.92
N THR A 200 15.71 -31.10 -17.91
CA THR A 200 15.93 -30.79 -19.34
C THR A 200 15.52 -29.38 -19.74
N GLN A 201 14.57 -28.74 -19.06
CA GLN A 201 14.19 -27.34 -19.26
C GLN A 201 15.03 -26.35 -18.43
N PHE A 202 15.71 -26.82 -17.39
CA PHE A 202 16.63 -26.00 -16.58
C PHE A 202 17.91 -25.62 -17.32
N VAL A 203 18.25 -26.33 -18.40
CA VAL A 203 19.30 -25.89 -19.35
C VAL A 203 18.84 -24.64 -20.12
N LEU A 204 17.53 -24.46 -20.33
CA LEU A 204 16.93 -23.30 -21.01
C LEU A 204 16.58 -22.14 -20.05
N TYR A 205 16.32 -22.42 -18.78
CA TYR A 205 16.16 -21.37 -17.76
C TYR A 205 17.51 -21.04 -17.11
N LYS A 206 18.17 -19.99 -17.63
CA LYS A 206 19.44 -19.38 -17.16
C LYS A 206 19.50 -19.01 -15.65
N TYR A 207 18.46 -19.30 -14.86
CA TYR A 207 18.17 -18.68 -13.56
C TYR A 207 18.41 -19.57 -12.31
N ILE A 208 18.81 -20.84 -12.44
CA ILE A 208 19.45 -21.57 -11.31
C ILE A 208 20.85 -21.01 -11.01
N LYS A 209 21.40 -20.18 -11.91
CA LYS A 209 22.71 -19.56 -11.72
C LYS A 209 22.81 -18.65 -10.50
N TYR A 210 21.70 -18.12 -9.96
CA TYR A 210 21.70 -17.03 -8.98
C TYR A 210 21.82 -17.47 -7.51
N ILE A 211 21.37 -18.68 -7.16
CA ILE A 211 21.44 -19.22 -5.80
C ILE A 211 22.12 -20.59 -5.85
N LYS A 212 23.26 -20.72 -5.17
CA LYS A 212 23.97 -22.00 -5.03
C LYS A 212 23.72 -22.57 -3.63
N ILE A 213 23.16 -23.77 -3.56
CA ILE A 213 23.02 -24.55 -2.31
C ILE A 213 24.12 -25.60 -2.33
N ASN A 214 25.09 -25.50 -1.43
CA ASN A 214 26.13 -26.50 -1.30
C ASN A 214 25.71 -27.57 -0.28
N GLU A 215 25.40 -28.76 -0.76
CA GLU A 215 25.11 -29.93 0.09
C GLU A 215 26.37 -30.70 0.53
N SER A 216 27.55 -30.42 -0.06
CA SER A 216 28.75 -31.26 0.05
C SER A 216 29.90 -30.68 0.88
N LEU A 217 29.76 -29.48 1.44
CA LEU A 217 30.77 -28.96 2.37
C LEU A 217 30.45 -29.51 3.76
N THR A 218 31.17 -30.56 4.18
CA THR A 218 31.24 -30.85 5.61
C THR A 218 31.84 -29.63 6.30
N LEU A 219 31.20 -29.12 7.37
CA LEU A 219 31.76 -27.99 8.14
C LEU A 219 33.23 -28.24 8.54
N SER A 220 33.61 -29.52 8.72
CA SER A 220 35.00 -29.96 8.96
C SER A 220 35.99 -29.56 7.86
N ASN A 221 35.53 -29.39 6.61
CA ASN A 221 36.37 -29.00 5.48
C ASN A 221 36.51 -27.48 5.36
N PHE A 222 35.59 -26.70 5.96
CA PHE A 222 35.65 -25.25 6.02
C PHE A 222 36.37 -24.76 7.30
N PHE A 223 36.27 -25.52 8.40
CA PHE A 223 36.96 -25.28 9.67
C PHE A 223 37.63 -26.57 10.16
N LYS A 224 38.96 -26.65 10.06
CA LYS A 224 39.74 -27.80 10.55
C LYS A 224 39.96 -27.73 12.07
N CYS A 225 39.08 -28.40 12.81
CA CYS A 225 39.20 -28.89 14.20
C CYS A 225 39.28 -27.87 15.36
N ILE A 226 38.36 -28.05 16.34
CA ILE A 226 38.68 -28.01 17.77
C ILE A 226 38.49 -29.43 18.30
N GLU A 227 39.60 -30.14 18.48
CA GLU A 227 39.68 -31.25 19.44
C GLU A 227 40.57 -30.79 20.58
N THR A 228 40.02 -30.78 21.79
CA THR A 228 40.63 -30.99 23.12
C THR A 228 39.94 -30.08 24.14
N VAL A 229 39.15 -30.68 25.05
CA VAL A 229 39.31 -30.65 26.51
C VAL A 229 38.12 -31.42 27.07
N PHE A 230 38.32 -32.69 27.44
CA PHE A 230 37.79 -33.27 28.67
C PHE A 230 38.57 -34.55 28.99
N PRO A 231 39.21 -34.66 30.16
CA PRO A 231 39.83 -35.90 30.62
C PRO A 231 38.76 -36.74 31.32
N ILE A 232 38.52 -37.97 30.85
CA ILE A 232 37.86 -38.99 31.67
C ILE A 232 38.68 -40.27 31.63
N HIS A 233 38.86 -40.79 32.84
CA HIS A 233 39.68 -41.91 33.26
C HIS A 233 39.44 -43.23 32.51
N LYS A 234 40.53 -44.02 32.51
CA LYS A 234 40.64 -45.44 32.19
C LYS A 234 39.53 -46.30 32.83
N SER A 235 38.96 -47.21 32.04
CA SER A 235 38.86 -48.63 32.41
C SER A 235 38.77 -49.51 31.16
N GLU A 236 39.35 -50.69 31.27
CA GLU A 236 39.78 -51.57 30.19
C GLU A 236 38.68 -52.44 29.56
N ASN A 237 39.02 -52.91 28.35
CA ASN A 237 38.80 -54.26 27.80
C ASN A 237 37.55 -54.60 26.95
N LYS A 238 37.92 -54.98 25.70
CA LYS A 238 37.37 -56.02 24.79
C LYS A 238 36.37 -55.63 23.68
N LEU A 239 36.93 -55.70 22.47
CA LEU A 239 36.40 -56.15 21.17
C LEU A 239 35.65 -55.16 20.27
N LEU A 240 36.38 -54.73 19.24
CA LEU A 240 35.97 -53.96 18.06
C LEU A 240 35.92 -54.87 16.83
N LYS A 241 34.76 -54.92 16.14
CA LYS A 241 34.50 -54.92 14.67
C LYS A 241 33.26 -55.75 14.31
N PRO A 242 32.49 -55.42 13.25
CA PRO A 242 32.28 -54.08 12.67
C PRO A 242 30.82 -53.74 12.31
N PHE A 243 30.57 -52.43 12.33
CA PHE A 243 29.75 -51.68 11.38
C PHE A 243 29.70 -52.33 9.99
N PHE A 244 28.59 -52.99 9.62
CA PHE A 244 28.05 -53.13 8.26
C PHE A 244 26.73 -53.92 8.32
N LYS A 245 25.61 -53.28 8.70
CA LYS A 245 24.27 -53.85 8.44
C LYS A 245 23.09 -52.86 8.48
N TYR A 246 23.32 -51.59 8.14
CA TYR A 246 22.26 -50.56 8.15
C TYR A 246 21.93 -49.93 6.78
N ASN A 247 22.40 -50.51 5.67
CA ASN A 247 22.04 -50.07 4.32
C ASN A 247 20.98 -50.93 3.60
N GLU A 248 20.54 -52.05 4.18
CA GLU A 248 19.60 -52.95 3.51
C GLU A 248 18.13 -52.75 3.93
N TYR A 249 17.90 -52.16 5.12
CA TYR A 249 16.54 -51.86 5.61
C TYR A 249 15.92 -50.63 4.93
N PHE A 250 16.76 -49.64 4.59
CA PHE A 250 16.34 -48.41 3.91
C PHE A 250 16.00 -48.66 2.42
N TYR A 251 16.72 -49.58 1.77
CA TYR A 251 16.51 -49.94 0.38
C TYR A 251 15.27 -50.83 0.17
N ASN A 252 14.93 -51.68 1.16
CA ASN A 252 13.74 -52.54 1.10
C ASN A 252 12.45 -51.83 1.49
N SER A 253 12.50 -50.82 2.37
CA SER A 253 11.31 -50.04 2.74
C SER A 253 10.80 -49.14 1.60
N LEU A 254 11.70 -48.60 0.78
CA LEU A 254 11.35 -47.78 -0.39
C LEU A 254 10.80 -48.61 -1.57
N LYS A 255 11.19 -49.90 -1.63
CA LYS A 255 10.75 -50.86 -2.66
C LYS A 255 9.39 -51.50 -2.33
N LEU A 256 9.02 -51.55 -1.04
CA LEU A 256 7.73 -52.08 -0.54
C LEU A 256 6.56 -51.07 -0.63
N TYR A 257 6.82 -49.76 -0.58
CA TYR A 257 5.72 -48.78 -0.60
C TYR A 257 5.33 -48.29 -2.01
N LEU A 258 6.27 -48.32 -2.97
CA LEU A 258 6.04 -47.75 -4.32
C LEU A 258 5.61 -48.76 -5.39
N LYS A 259 5.50 -50.05 -5.07
CA LYS A 259 5.21 -51.08 -6.10
C LYS A 259 3.78 -51.64 -6.17
N PHE A 260 2.91 -51.55 -5.17
CA PHE A 260 1.70 -52.41 -5.23
C PHE A 260 0.39 -51.88 -4.63
N ASN A 261 0.02 -50.62 -4.86
CA ASN A 261 -1.37 -50.17 -4.60
C ASN A 261 -2.06 -49.49 -5.79
N PHE A 262 -1.76 -49.95 -7.02
CA PHE A 262 -2.69 -49.84 -8.15
C PHE A 262 -2.70 -51.13 -9.03
N ILE A 263 -3.60 -52.07 -8.65
CA ILE A 263 -4.50 -52.91 -9.47
C ILE A 263 -3.94 -54.03 -10.39
N LYS A 264 -4.19 -55.31 -9.98
CA LYS A 264 -4.84 -56.46 -10.69
C LYS A 264 -4.56 -57.73 -9.86
N GLU A 265 -5.53 -58.44 -9.29
CA GLU A 265 -6.43 -59.38 -9.97
C GLU A 265 -7.79 -59.55 -9.26
N GLU A 266 -8.80 -59.86 -10.07
CA GLU A 266 -10.17 -60.19 -9.72
C GLU A 266 -10.30 -61.54 -8.99
N LYS A 267 -11.17 -61.61 -7.98
CA LYS A 267 -12.25 -62.61 -7.90
C LYS A 267 -13.36 -62.16 -6.94
N LYS A 268 -14.51 -61.86 -7.55
CA LYS A 268 -15.91 -61.99 -7.10
C LYS A 268 -16.18 -61.94 -5.57
N GLU A 269 -16.75 -60.83 -5.09
CA GLU A 269 -18.21 -60.72 -4.85
C GLU A 269 -18.60 -59.34 -4.31
N ASN A 270 -19.78 -58.88 -4.73
CA ASN A 270 -20.51 -57.68 -4.28
C ASN A 270 -19.97 -56.28 -4.63
N ILE A 271 -19.92 -56.00 -5.93
CA ILE A 271 -20.12 -54.65 -6.48
C ILE A 271 -21.52 -54.59 -7.09
N LYS A 272 -22.49 -54.07 -6.32
CA LYS A 272 -23.77 -53.58 -6.88
C LYS A 272 -24.15 -52.16 -6.45
N ASN A 273 -23.35 -51.46 -5.64
CA ASN A 273 -23.73 -50.14 -5.11
C ASN A 273 -22.78 -48.97 -5.37
N ILE A 274 -21.78 -49.08 -6.25
CA ILE A 274 -20.88 -47.93 -6.55
C ILE A 274 -20.61 -47.81 -8.06
N PHE A 275 -21.67 -47.67 -8.86
CA PHE A 275 -21.55 -47.38 -10.30
C PHE A 275 -22.53 -46.31 -10.80
N TYR A 276 -22.72 -45.24 -10.01
CA TYR A 276 -23.49 -44.05 -10.44
C TYR A 276 -22.66 -42.76 -10.61
N GLN A 277 -21.32 -42.82 -10.61
CA GLN A 277 -20.49 -41.60 -10.73
C GLN A 277 -19.38 -41.66 -11.79
N LYS A 278 -19.57 -42.43 -12.88
CA LYS A 278 -18.55 -42.55 -13.95
C LYS A 278 -18.91 -41.86 -15.28
N ASN A 279 -19.91 -40.97 -15.29
CA ASN A 279 -20.29 -40.16 -16.45
C ASN A 279 -19.91 -38.66 -16.35
N PHE A 280 -18.94 -38.29 -15.52
CA PHE A 280 -18.58 -36.86 -15.31
C PHE A 280 -17.33 -36.36 -16.04
N PHE A 281 -16.62 -37.19 -16.83
CA PHE A 281 -15.29 -36.80 -17.36
C PHE A 281 -15.08 -36.85 -18.87
N ASP A 282 -16.09 -37.20 -19.67
CA ASP A 282 -16.04 -37.00 -21.12
C ASP A 282 -17.15 -36.08 -21.56
N ASN A 283 -16.94 -34.79 -21.33
CA ASN A 283 -17.46 -33.76 -22.22
C ASN A 283 -16.63 -32.49 -22.07
N ASN A 284 -16.13 -32.02 -23.21
CA ASN A 284 -15.45 -30.76 -23.44
C ASN A 284 -16.29 -29.55 -22.97
N LYS A 285 -16.36 -29.33 -21.67
CA LYS A 285 -16.60 -28.02 -21.09
C LYS A 285 -15.23 -27.44 -20.77
N SER A 286 -14.83 -26.48 -21.60
CA SER A 286 -13.97 -25.38 -21.18
C SER A 286 -14.13 -25.16 -19.68
N ILE A 287 -13.02 -25.21 -18.95
CA ILE A 287 -12.96 -24.74 -17.57
C ILE A 287 -13.52 -23.33 -17.62
N ASN A 288 -14.77 -23.16 -17.18
CA ASN A 288 -15.33 -21.85 -16.94
C ASN A 288 -14.35 -21.20 -15.97
N LEU A 289 -13.58 -20.23 -16.48
CA LEU A 289 -13.01 -19.19 -15.65
C LEU A 289 -14.10 -18.83 -14.65
N ILE A 290 -13.82 -18.97 -13.36
CA ILE A 290 -14.72 -18.49 -12.31
C ILE A 290 -14.99 -17.04 -12.69
N ASN A 291 -16.20 -16.81 -13.20
CA ASN A 291 -16.60 -15.54 -13.77
C ASN A 291 -16.90 -14.67 -12.57
N TYR A 292 -15.84 -14.18 -11.91
CA TYR A 292 -15.96 -13.28 -10.78
C TYR A 292 -16.72 -12.06 -11.30
N GLN A 293 -17.99 -11.96 -10.92
CA GLN A 293 -18.77 -10.76 -11.15
C GLN A 293 -18.23 -9.70 -10.20
N TYR A 294 -17.23 -8.95 -10.66
CA TYR A 294 -16.79 -7.75 -9.98
C TYR A 294 -17.99 -6.81 -9.83
N LYS A 295 -18.15 -6.31 -8.60
CA LYS A 295 -19.12 -5.26 -8.30
C LYS A 295 -18.53 -3.92 -8.74
N ILE A 296 -19.36 -3.05 -9.30
CA ILE A 296 -18.99 -1.66 -9.58
C ILE A 296 -19.58 -0.78 -8.50
N TYR A 297 -18.78 0.11 -7.93
CA TYR A 297 -19.20 0.97 -6.83
C TYR A 297 -19.26 2.41 -7.31
N MET A 298 -20.45 2.98 -7.39
CA MET A 298 -20.63 4.34 -7.85
C MET A 298 -20.86 5.27 -6.65
N LYS A 299 -20.21 6.43 -6.67
CA LYS A 299 -20.29 7.44 -5.63
C LYS A 299 -21.36 8.49 -5.90
N SER A 300 -21.25 9.15 -7.06
CA SER A 300 -22.07 10.30 -7.43
C SER A 300 -22.25 10.36 -8.93
N ALA A 301 -23.35 11.00 -9.36
CA ALA A 301 -23.60 11.38 -10.74
C ALA A 301 -23.91 12.89 -10.82
N PHE A 302 -23.25 13.58 -11.74
CA PHE A 302 -23.28 15.04 -11.87
C PHE A 302 -23.84 15.43 -13.23
N LEU A 303 -24.88 16.25 -13.25
CA LEU A 303 -25.35 16.91 -14.46
C LEU A 303 -24.39 18.08 -14.76
N ILE A 304 -23.57 17.95 -15.79
CA ILE A 304 -22.48 18.91 -16.11
C ILE A 304 -22.93 19.99 -17.09
N SER A 305 -23.82 19.61 -18.00
CA SER A 305 -24.47 20.49 -18.97
C SER A 305 -25.85 19.96 -19.32
N ASN A 306 -26.59 20.69 -20.14
CA ASN A 306 -27.87 20.25 -20.69
C ASN A 306 -27.76 19.02 -21.61
N LYS A 307 -26.54 18.54 -21.88
CA LYS A 307 -26.26 17.41 -22.78
C LYS A 307 -25.34 16.35 -22.17
N SER A 308 -24.83 16.56 -20.95
CA SER A 308 -23.81 15.67 -20.39
C SER A 308 -23.97 15.39 -18.90
N ILE A 309 -23.71 14.14 -18.53
CA ILE A 309 -23.60 13.67 -17.14
C ILE A 309 -22.22 13.06 -16.95
N ARG A 310 -21.61 13.29 -15.78
CA ARG A 310 -20.39 12.63 -15.34
C ARG A 310 -20.61 11.82 -14.08
N LEU A 311 -19.99 10.65 -14.01
CA LEU A 311 -20.11 9.70 -12.90
C LEU A 311 -18.76 9.53 -12.22
N SER A 312 -18.78 9.42 -10.90
CA SER A 312 -17.63 9.03 -10.08
C SER A 312 -17.82 7.57 -9.65
N LEU A 313 -16.96 6.66 -10.10
CA LEU A 313 -17.09 5.23 -9.83
C LEU A 313 -15.76 4.54 -9.55
N LEU A 314 -15.81 3.45 -8.80
CA LEU A 314 -14.73 2.51 -8.56
C LEU A 314 -15.04 1.19 -9.24
N LYS A 315 -14.04 0.65 -9.92
CA LYS A 315 -14.14 -0.61 -10.65
C LYS A 315 -12.79 -1.32 -10.59
N ASN A 316 -12.84 -2.66 -10.61
CA ASN A 316 -11.63 -3.45 -10.77
C ASN A 316 -11.13 -3.36 -12.22
N ILE A 317 -9.84 -3.16 -12.43
CA ILE A 317 -9.23 -3.10 -13.77
C ILE A 317 -9.46 -4.37 -14.61
N ASP A 318 -9.59 -5.53 -13.96
CA ASP A 318 -9.82 -6.82 -14.62
C ASP A 318 -11.29 -7.04 -14.98
N ASP A 319 -12.18 -6.16 -14.50
CA ASP A 319 -13.59 -6.19 -14.85
C ASP A 319 -13.79 -5.58 -16.24
N ASN A 320 -14.23 -6.39 -17.20
CA ASN A 320 -14.54 -5.93 -18.55
C ASN A 320 -16.02 -5.55 -18.73
N SER A 321 -16.80 -5.53 -17.64
CA SER A 321 -18.23 -5.19 -17.69
C SER A 321 -18.45 -3.78 -18.23
N GLN A 322 -19.35 -3.69 -19.20
CA GLN A 322 -19.82 -2.44 -19.77
C GLN A 322 -21.02 -1.94 -18.95
N LEU A 323 -21.02 -0.65 -18.62
CA LEU A 323 -22.19 -0.01 -18.00
C LEU A 323 -23.09 0.59 -19.07
N TYR A 324 -24.38 0.49 -18.83
CA TYR A 324 -25.43 1.06 -19.67
C TYR A 324 -26.32 1.98 -18.85
N TYR A 325 -26.83 3.03 -19.47
CA TYR A 325 -27.77 3.95 -18.85
C TYR A 325 -29.07 4.06 -19.65
N ARG A 326 -30.15 4.36 -18.93
CA ARG A 326 -31.47 4.70 -19.45
C ARG A 326 -31.97 5.97 -18.74
N LEU A 327 -32.72 6.79 -19.48
CA LEU A 327 -33.31 8.02 -18.95
C LEU A 327 -34.75 7.76 -18.46
N PRO A 328 -35.28 8.53 -17.48
CA PRO A 328 -36.52 8.17 -16.80
C PRO A 328 -37.76 7.98 -17.67
N TYR A 329 -37.90 8.77 -18.74
CA TYR A 329 -39.08 8.74 -19.63
C TYR A 329 -38.90 7.88 -20.88
N THR A 330 -37.91 6.98 -20.92
CA THR A 330 -37.77 6.01 -22.00
C THR A 330 -38.23 4.62 -21.57
N LEU A 331 -38.91 3.89 -22.47
CA LEU A 331 -39.40 2.54 -22.22
C LEU A 331 -38.27 1.60 -21.83
N LYS A 332 -38.54 0.63 -20.95
CA LYS A 332 -37.57 -0.36 -20.48
C LYS A 332 -37.37 -1.47 -21.50
N ILE A 333 -36.75 -1.13 -22.63
CA ILE A 333 -36.47 -2.01 -23.77
C ILE A 333 -34.99 -1.87 -24.09
N SER A 334 -34.33 -2.97 -24.48
CA SER A 334 -32.88 -3.02 -24.72
C SER A 334 -32.36 -1.92 -25.65
N LYS A 335 -33.13 -1.53 -26.67
CA LYS A 335 -32.80 -0.44 -27.62
C LYS A 335 -32.66 0.94 -26.97
N ASN A 336 -33.24 1.16 -25.79
CA ASN A 336 -33.21 2.45 -25.08
C ASN A 336 -32.03 2.57 -24.10
N TYR A 337 -31.22 1.52 -23.97
CA TYR A 337 -30.02 1.53 -23.15
C TYR A 337 -28.81 1.96 -23.96
N ASN A 338 -28.11 2.98 -23.48
CA ASN A 338 -26.93 3.52 -24.13
C ASN A 338 -25.68 3.22 -23.30
N LYS A 339 -24.54 3.01 -23.97
CA LYS A 339 -23.27 2.73 -23.29
C LYS A 339 -22.77 3.97 -22.54
N ILE A 340 -22.26 3.76 -21.33
CA ILE A 340 -21.50 4.77 -20.58
C ILE A 340 -20.03 4.65 -20.97
N LYS A 341 -19.40 5.77 -21.36
CA LYS A 341 -17.97 5.78 -21.65
C LYS A 341 -17.20 5.87 -20.34
N LEU A 342 -16.31 4.91 -20.09
CA LEU A 342 -15.52 4.87 -18.86
C LEU A 342 -14.07 5.24 -19.17
N ASN A 343 -13.53 6.22 -18.44
CA ASN A 343 -12.12 6.61 -18.52
C ASN A 343 -11.51 6.53 -17.12
N CYS A 344 -10.26 6.08 -17.01
CA CYS A 344 -9.58 6.05 -15.71
C CYS A 344 -9.34 7.47 -15.20
N GLN A 345 -9.66 7.71 -13.93
CA GLN A 345 -9.65 9.04 -13.32
C GLN A 345 -8.24 9.65 -13.40
N SER A 346 -7.20 8.88 -13.10
CA SER A 346 -5.80 9.31 -13.17
C SER A 346 -5.23 9.39 -14.59
N GLY A 347 -6.05 9.18 -15.63
CA GLY A 347 -5.64 9.07 -17.04
C GLY A 347 -5.08 7.68 -17.40
N SER A 348 -4.25 7.10 -16.53
CA SER A 348 -3.81 5.70 -16.61
C SER A 348 -4.48 4.87 -15.53
N CYS A 349 -4.96 3.67 -15.86
CA CYS A 349 -5.65 2.81 -14.91
C CYS A 349 -4.71 2.27 -13.82
N ILE A 350 -3.46 1.97 -14.16
CA ILE A 350 -2.44 1.62 -13.17
C ILE A 350 -1.42 2.76 -13.15
N GLU A 351 -1.35 3.52 -12.05
CA GLU A 351 -0.26 4.48 -11.87
C GLU A 351 1.07 3.73 -11.69
N LYS A 352 2.13 4.23 -12.33
CA LYS A 352 3.48 3.66 -12.19
C LYS A 352 3.88 3.66 -10.71
N GLY A 353 4.18 2.49 -10.15
CA GLY A 353 4.56 2.31 -8.75
C GLY A 353 3.43 1.88 -7.80
N LEU A 354 2.19 1.79 -8.27
CA LEU A 354 1.05 1.20 -7.53
C LEU A 354 0.74 -0.22 -8.02
N ASN A 355 1.77 -1.02 -8.25
CA ASN A 355 1.62 -2.42 -8.66
C ASN A 355 0.72 -3.14 -7.64
N CYS A 356 -0.28 -3.88 -8.13
CA CYS A 356 -1.25 -4.67 -7.36
C CYS A 356 -2.46 -3.92 -6.75
N CYS A 357 -2.60 -2.60 -6.91
CA CYS A 357 -3.87 -1.90 -6.64
C CYS A 357 -4.79 -2.05 -7.86
N THR A 358 -5.70 -3.02 -7.82
CA THR A 358 -6.57 -3.35 -8.97
C THR A 358 -7.92 -2.65 -8.92
N THR A 359 -8.34 -2.10 -7.78
CA THR A 359 -9.58 -1.30 -7.68
C THR A 359 -9.22 0.18 -7.73
N ILE A 360 -9.71 0.87 -8.77
CA ILE A 360 -9.31 2.24 -9.09
C ILE A 360 -10.52 3.12 -9.43
N GLY A 361 -10.31 4.44 -9.44
CA GLY A 361 -11.29 5.42 -9.87
C GLY A 361 -11.45 5.52 -11.37
N TYR A 362 -12.70 5.61 -11.79
CA TYR A 362 -13.13 5.87 -13.16
C TYR A 362 -14.08 7.07 -13.19
N VAL A 363 -14.02 7.78 -14.30
CA VAL A 363 -14.99 8.81 -14.70
C VAL A 363 -15.88 8.20 -15.77
N GLY A 364 -17.17 8.09 -15.48
CA GLY A 364 -18.18 7.72 -16.46
C GLY A 364 -18.72 8.96 -17.17
N GLU A 365 -18.78 8.93 -18.50
CA GLU A 365 -19.30 10.03 -19.31
C GLU A 365 -20.54 9.57 -20.08
N ILE A 366 -21.59 10.37 -19.97
CA ILE A 366 -22.83 10.24 -20.71
C ILE A 366 -23.01 11.51 -21.52
N TYR A 367 -23.23 11.36 -22.83
CA TYR A 367 -23.60 12.45 -23.72
C TYR A 367 -24.90 12.12 -24.43
N ASN A 368 -25.87 13.05 -24.36
CA ASN A 368 -27.14 12.94 -25.06
C ASN A 368 -27.64 14.35 -25.43
N LYS A 369 -27.88 14.61 -26.72
CA LYS A 369 -28.32 15.92 -27.21
C LYS A 369 -29.68 16.34 -26.63
N ASN A 370 -30.54 15.38 -26.34
CA ASN A 370 -31.91 15.56 -25.84
C ASN A 370 -32.02 15.23 -24.34
N LEU A 371 -30.91 15.33 -23.59
CA LEU A 371 -30.86 14.93 -22.19
C LEU A 371 -31.93 15.63 -21.34
N LEU A 372 -32.08 16.95 -21.45
CA LEU A 372 -33.11 17.68 -20.70
C LEU A 372 -34.54 17.25 -21.03
N PHE A 373 -34.82 16.98 -22.31
CA PHE A 373 -36.15 16.51 -22.73
C PHE A 373 -36.53 15.18 -22.05
N TYR A 374 -35.54 14.28 -21.91
CA TYR A 374 -35.73 12.97 -21.28
C TYR A 374 -35.54 12.96 -19.76
N LEU A 375 -34.94 14.00 -19.18
CA LEU A 375 -34.91 14.18 -17.72
C LEU A 375 -36.18 14.88 -17.23
N LYS A 376 -36.72 15.85 -17.98
CA LYS A 376 -37.78 16.77 -17.53
C LYS A 376 -37.44 17.27 -16.11
N ASP A 377 -38.32 16.99 -15.14
CA ASP A 377 -38.14 17.36 -13.73
C ASP A 377 -37.47 16.27 -12.88
N LYS A 378 -37.19 15.09 -13.46
CA LYS A 378 -36.55 13.97 -12.75
C LYS A 378 -35.04 14.22 -12.65
N LYS A 379 -34.57 14.38 -11.42
CA LYS A 379 -33.14 14.49 -11.09
C LYS A 379 -32.49 13.13 -10.89
N LYS A 380 -32.71 12.20 -11.82
CA LYS A 380 -32.18 10.82 -11.74
C LYS A 380 -31.99 10.15 -13.09
N ILE A 381 -31.12 9.14 -13.12
CA ILE A 381 -30.94 8.21 -14.24
C ILE A 381 -30.99 6.77 -13.75
N PHE A 382 -31.11 5.82 -14.68
CA PHE A 382 -31.08 4.39 -14.40
C PHE A 382 -29.84 3.77 -15.01
N ILE A 383 -29.10 2.98 -14.25
CA ILE A 383 -27.87 2.31 -14.69
C ILE A 383 -28.00 0.80 -14.52
N THR A 384 -27.48 0.03 -15.47
CA THR A 384 -27.38 -1.43 -15.36
C THR A 384 -26.08 -1.96 -15.98
N LYS A 385 -25.64 -3.13 -15.51
CA LYS A 385 -24.56 -3.92 -16.12
C LYS A 385 -25.07 -4.98 -17.11
N ASP A 386 -26.38 -5.27 -17.08
CA ASP A 386 -26.98 -6.35 -17.85
C ASP A 386 -28.29 -5.89 -18.47
N ILE A 387 -28.22 -5.56 -19.77
CA ILE A 387 -29.37 -5.10 -20.56
C ILE A 387 -30.41 -6.19 -20.83
N LEU A 388 -30.08 -7.47 -20.60
CA LEU A 388 -31.01 -8.58 -20.76
C LEU A 388 -31.86 -8.75 -19.51
N LYS A 389 -31.25 -8.63 -18.32
CA LYS A 389 -31.98 -8.65 -17.05
C LYS A 389 -32.69 -7.33 -16.76
N MET A 390 -32.17 -6.21 -17.28
CA MET A 390 -32.69 -4.86 -17.05
C MET A 390 -32.88 -4.56 -15.55
N ASN A 391 -31.97 -5.03 -14.71
CA ASN A 391 -31.97 -4.71 -13.29
C ASN A 391 -31.39 -3.30 -13.13
N ASP A 392 -32.28 -2.31 -13.30
CA ASP A 392 -31.96 -0.90 -13.20
C ASP A 392 -31.72 -0.51 -11.75
N ILE A 393 -30.61 0.20 -11.54
CA ILE A 393 -30.34 0.89 -10.30
C ILE A 393 -30.60 2.37 -10.53
N GLU A 394 -31.41 2.95 -9.66
CA GLU A 394 -31.71 4.37 -9.66
C GLU A 394 -30.52 5.17 -9.11
N VAL A 395 -30.15 6.22 -9.84
CA VAL A 395 -29.00 7.07 -9.51
C VAL A 395 -29.44 8.53 -9.48
N PRO A 396 -29.38 9.21 -8.33
CA PRO A 396 -29.71 10.63 -8.25
C PRO A 396 -28.63 11.48 -8.94
N LEU A 397 -29.07 12.58 -9.55
CA LEU A 397 -28.21 13.57 -10.20
C LEU A 397 -28.00 14.80 -9.31
N ILE A 398 -26.74 15.19 -9.13
CA ILE A 398 -26.32 16.46 -8.54
C ILE A 398 -26.19 17.47 -9.68
N ASP A 399 -26.81 18.64 -9.55
CA ASP A 399 -26.70 19.69 -10.57
C ASP A 399 -25.38 20.45 -10.41
N SER A 400 -24.48 20.27 -11.38
CA SER A 400 -23.15 20.89 -11.45
C SER A 400 -22.99 21.71 -12.74
N ARG A 401 -24.11 22.10 -13.35
CA ARG A 401 -24.14 22.99 -14.52
C ARG A 401 -23.73 24.39 -14.10
N ILE A 402 -22.92 25.05 -14.93
CA ILE A 402 -22.47 26.42 -14.69
C ILE A 402 -23.69 27.36 -14.74
N ASN A 403 -23.88 28.17 -13.71
CA ASN A 403 -24.89 29.21 -13.67
C ASN A 403 -24.33 30.47 -14.36
N MET A 404 -24.80 30.76 -15.56
CA MET A 404 -24.46 31.99 -16.29
C MET A 404 -25.49 33.08 -16.01
N ILE A 405 -25.02 34.32 -15.86
CA ILE A 405 -25.84 35.55 -15.88
C ILE A 405 -25.88 36.08 -17.32
N ASN A 406 -26.87 36.91 -17.65
CA ASN A 406 -26.87 37.73 -18.85
C ASN A 406 -25.49 38.44 -18.97
N ASN A 407 -24.79 38.26 -20.10
CA ASN A 407 -23.40 38.67 -20.39
C ASN A 407 -22.29 37.61 -20.17
N ASP A 408 -22.60 36.31 -20.22
CA ASP A 408 -21.61 35.20 -20.17
C ASP A 408 -20.72 35.17 -18.91
N GLN A 409 -21.14 35.87 -17.84
CA GLN A 409 -20.44 35.84 -16.56
C GLN A 409 -20.98 34.70 -15.69
N ILE A 410 -20.06 33.93 -15.10
CA ILE A 410 -20.41 32.85 -14.18
C ILE A 410 -20.71 33.44 -12.81
N LEU A 411 -21.91 33.16 -12.28
CA LEU A 411 -22.27 33.52 -10.93
C LEU A 411 -21.69 32.50 -9.94
N TYR A 412 -20.68 32.91 -9.19
CA TYR A 412 -20.11 32.09 -8.11
C TYR A 412 -20.70 32.53 -6.77
N LYS A 413 -21.20 31.57 -6.00
CA LYS A 413 -21.61 31.80 -4.60
C LYS A 413 -20.40 32.02 -3.69
N HIS A 414 -19.29 31.37 -4.02
CA HIS A 414 -18.05 31.39 -3.25
C HIS A 414 -16.86 31.74 -4.14
N THR A 415 -15.95 32.59 -3.64
CA THR A 415 -14.71 32.90 -4.38
C THR A 415 -13.68 31.79 -4.23
N LEU A 416 -13.41 31.36 -2.99
CA LEU A 416 -12.43 30.34 -2.67
C LEU A 416 -13.07 29.21 -1.85
N GLY A 417 -12.84 27.98 -2.29
CA GLY A 417 -13.27 26.75 -1.62
C GLY A 417 -12.12 25.77 -1.44
N ILE A 418 -12.33 24.78 -0.58
CA ILE A 418 -11.33 23.76 -0.28
C ILE A 418 -11.91 22.35 -0.35
N CYS A 419 -11.15 21.47 -1.00
CA CYS A 419 -11.36 20.03 -1.07
C CYS A 419 -10.28 19.34 -0.23
N VAL A 420 -10.69 18.51 0.72
CA VAL A 420 -9.78 17.71 1.54
C VAL A 420 -9.86 16.25 1.12
N GLN A 421 -8.73 15.55 1.09
CA GLN A 421 -8.71 14.09 0.91
C GLN A 421 -9.53 13.40 2.02
N PRO A 422 -10.10 12.20 1.76
CA PRO A 422 -10.83 11.46 2.78
C PRO A 422 -10.02 11.25 4.06
N MET A 423 -10.52 11.78 5.18
CA MET A 423 -9.96 11.52 6.50
C MET A 423 -10.20 10.06 6.90
N TYR A 424 -9.13 9.35 7.23
CA TYR A 424 -9.18 7.97 7.68
C TYR A 424 -8.36 7.82 8.94
N LEU A 425 -8.91 7.15 9.95
CA LEU A 425 -8.31 6.97 11.27
C LEU A 425 -7.78 8.31 11.81
N TYR A 426 -8.51 9.41 11.55
CA TYR A 426 -8.01 10.74 11.82
C TYR A 426 -8.31 11.16 13.27
N PHE A 427 -7.28 11.64 13.97
CA PHE A 427 -7.30 11.91 15.41
C PHE A 427 -6.70 13.27 15.79
N ASP A 428 -6.03 13.97 14.86
CA ASP A 428 -5.18 15.11 15.18
C ASP A 428 -5.97 16.42 15.28
N TYR A 429 -6.69 16.60 16.39
CA TYR A 429 -7.56 17.76 16.58
C TYR A 429 -6.85 19.13 16.54
N PRO A 430 -5.60 19.31 17.00
CA PRO A 430 -4.93 20.61 16.85
C PRO A 430 -4.71 20.97 15.38
N THR A 431 -4.40 19.97 14.54
CA THR A 431 -4.20 20.20 13.11
C THR A 431 -5.50 20.59 12.41
N ILE A 432 -6.65 19.97 12.73
CA ILE A 432 -7.92 20.35 12.09
C ILE A 432 -8.41 21.74 12.52
N ILE A 433 -8.19 22.15 13.78
CA ILE A 433 -8.50 23.51 14.23
C ILE A 433 -7.64 24.52 13.45
N ARG A 434 -6.32 24.30 13.40
CA ARG A 434 -5.41 25.14 12.60
C ARG A 434 -5.83 25.21 11.14
N PHE A 435 -6.24 24.09 10.56
CA PHE A 435 -6.70 24.00 9.19
C PHE A 435 -7.87 24.97 8.96
N PHE A 436 -8.90 24.96 9.82
CA PHE A 436 -10.00 25.92 9.72
C PHE A 436 -9.52 27.35 9.91
N GLU A 437 -8.77 27.66 10.97
CA GLU A 437 -8.28 29.02 11.24
C GLU A 437 -7.44 29.59 10.09
N ASN A 438 -6.59 28.75 9.50
CA ASN A 438 -5.77 29.14 8.36
C ASN A 438 -6.64 29.42 7.13
N TRP A 439 -7.49 28.48 6.73
CA TRP A 439 -8.22 28.62 5.48
C TRP A 439 -9.33 29.67 5.54
N ILE A 440 -9.94 29.89 6.71
CA ILE A 440 -10.82 31.05 6.96
C ILE A 440 -10.02 32.35 6.76
N LEU A 441 -8.79 32.42 7.28
CA LEU A 441 -7.93 33.60 7.11
C LEU A 441 -7.56 33.86 5.65
N GLU A 442 -7.39 32.82 4.82
CA GLU A 442 -7.17 32.95 3.37
C GLU A 442 -8.45 33.33 2.58
N GLY A 443 -9.60 33.47 3.25
CA GLY A 443 -10.86 33.82 2.62
C GLY A 443 -11.67 32.63 2.07
N VAL A 444 -11.39 31.41 2.54
CA VAL A 444 -12.22 30.24 2.19
C VAL A 444 -13.59 30.36 2.85
N THR A 445 -14.63 30.24 2.05
CA THR A 445 -16.03 30.29 2.51
C THR A 445 -16.79 28.99 2.27
N LYS A 446 -16.19 28.00 1.60
CA LYS A 446 -16.80 26.67 1.38
C LYS A 446 -15.78 25.56 1.61
N PHE A 447 -16.13 24.63 2.48
CA PHE A 447 -15.31 23.48 2.85
C PHE A 447 -16.04 22.19 2.48
N TYR A 448 -15.35 21.31 1.75
CA TYR A 448 -15.80 19.94 1.52
C TYR A 448 -14.92 18.98 2.32
N ILE A 449 -15.50 18.43 3.38
CA ILE A 449 -14.81 17.57 4.33
C ILE A 449 -15.23 16.12 4.11
N TYR A 450 -14.34 15.34 3.49
CA TYR A 450 -14.53 13.91 3.28
C TYR A 450 -14.02 13.14 4.49
N TYR A 451 -14.78 12.16 4.96
CA TYR A 451 -14.25 11.23 5.96
C TYR A 451 -14.75 9.80 5.79
N GLN A 452 -13.86 8.87 6.10
CA GLN A 452 -14.14 7.45 6.27
C GLN A 452 -14.23 7.11 7.76
N SER A 453 -13.25 7.55 8.54
CA SER A 453 -13.21 7.35 9.98
C SER A 453 -12.44 8.44 10.72
N ILE A 454 -13.03 8.95 11.80
CA ILE A 454 -12.51 10.07 12.60
C ILE A 454 -12.84 9.83 14.08
N LEU A 455 -12.10 10.46 14.99
CA LEU A 455 -12.53 10.49 16.39
C LEU A 455 -13.77 11.36 16.59
N ASP A 456 -14.56 11.04 17.61
CA ASP A 456 -15.70 11.85 18.03
C ASP A 456 -15.34 13.33 18.27
N LYS A 457 -14.17 13.62 18.81
CA LYS A 457 -13.69 15.00 19.00
C LYS A 457 -13.45 15.76 17.70
N ILE A 458 -13.16 15.06 16.60
CA ILE A 458 -13.03 15.70 15.29
C ILE A 458 -14.41 16.11 14.77
N ILE A 459 -15.46 15.31 14.95
CA ILE A 459 -16.82 15.71 14.55
C ILE A 459 -17.33 16.86 15.40
N GLU A 460 -16.99 16.89 16.69
CA GLU A 460 -17.31 17.99 17.61
C GLU A 460 -16.74 19.33 17.09
N ILE A 461 -15.47 19.33 16.64
CA ILE A 461 -14.84 20.52 16.03
C ILE A 461 -15.52 20.91 14.72
N ILE A 462 -15.75 19.95 13.81
CA ILE A 462 -16.41 20.25 12.53
C ILE A 462 -17.79 20.86 12.76
N ASN A 463 -18.56 20.35 13.73
CA ASN A 463 -19.87 20.86 14.07
C ASN A 463 -19.80 22.26 14.70
N ALA A 464 -18.78 22.56 15.51
CA ALA A 464 -18.58 23.90 16.05
C ALA A 464 -18.32 24.92 14.94
N TYR A 465 -17.43 24.62 13.99
CA TYR A 465 -17.17 25.50 12.84
C TYR A 465 -18.35 25.59 11.87
N LYS A 466 -19.24 24.58 11.80
CA LYS A 466 -20.47 24.64 10.98
C LYS A 466 -21.46 25.71 11.45
N LEU A 467 -21.42 26.09 12.73
CA LEU A 467 -22.32 27.12 13.28
C LEU A 467 -21.89 28.54 12.89
N GLU A 468 -20.71 28.70 12.29
CA GLU A 468 -20.20 29.99 11.84
C GLU A 468 -20.91 30.45 10.57
N THR A 469 -21.56 31.61 10.61
CA THR A 469 -22.42 32.10 9.53
C THR A 469 -21.68 32.46 8.24
N ASN A 470 -20.37 32.66 8.31
CA ASN A 470 -19.57 33.17 7.20
C ASN A 470 -18.92 32.05 6.37
N ILE A 471 -19.09 30.79 6.76
CA ILE A 471 -18.56 29.63 6.04
C ILE A 471 -19.63 28.55 5.87
N ASP A 472 -19.53 27.80 4.79
CA ASP A 472 -20.37 26.65 4.47
C ASP A 472 -19.50 25.39 4.54
N ILE A 473 -19.85 24.44 5.41
CA ILE A 473 -19.12 23.18 5.54
C ILE A 473 -20.02 22.01 5.15
N GLU A 474 -19.70 21.39 4.02
CA GLU A 474 -20.33 20.16 3.57
C GLU A 474 -19.49 18.96 4.01
N VAL A 475 -20.11 18.03 4.73
CA VAL A 475 -19.46 16.80 5.18
C VAL A 475 -19.92 15.66 4.29
N ILE A 476 -18.97 15.00 3.62
CA ILE A 476 -19.23 13.93 2.66
C ILE A 476 -18.76 12.61 3.23
N TYR A 477 -19.68 11.66 3.36
CA TYR A 477 -19.35 10.32 3.79
C TYR A 477 -18.60 9.58 2.69
N TRP A 478 -17.38 9.10 2.99
CA TRP A 478 -16.53 8.34 2.08
C TRP A 478 -16.21 6.99 2.71
N SER A 479 -17.21 6.12 2.74
CA SER A 479 -17.14 4.84 3.44
C SER A 479 -16.15 3.87 2.81
N LYS A 480 -15.79 2.83 3.56
CA LYS A 480 -15.24 1.63 2.95
C LYS A 480 -16.22 1.07 1.93
N ILE A 481 -15.67 0.37 0.96
CA ILE A 481 -16.44 -0.34 -0.06
C ILE A 481 -17.11 -1.56 0.61
N PRO A 482 -18.42 -1.76 0.43
CA PRO A 482 -19.12 -2.89 1.01
C PRO A 482 -18.69 -4.21 0.35
N TYR A 483 -18.45 -5.25 1.15
CA TYR A 483 -18.14 -6.61 0.69
C TYR A 483 -18.71 -7.65 1.67
N ASN A 484 -19.05 -8.85 1.19
CA ASN A 484 -19.60 -9.90 2.04
C ASN A 484 -18.51 -10.89 2.48
N ALA A 485 -17.93 -10.65 3.66
CA ALA A 485 -16.93 -11.54 4.25
C ALA A 485 -17.43 -12.97 4.50
N LYS A 486 -18.74 -13.20 4.64
CA LYS A 486 -19.32 -14.53 4.90
C LYS A 486 -19.42 -15.40 3.64
N ASN A 487 -19.44 -14.78 2.45
CA ASN A 487 -19.57 -15.48 1.17
C ASN A 487 -18.22 -15.61 0.45
N ASP A 488 -17.10 -15.45 1.16
CA ASP A 488 -15.75 -15.41 0.59
C ASP A 488 -15.59 -14.37 -0.53
N ASP A 489 -16.37 -13.26 -0.51
CA ASP A 489 -16.18 -12.15 -1.43
C ASP A 489 -14.76 -11.59 -1.26
N ILE A 490 -14.05 -11.37 -2.37
CA ILE A 490 -12.77 -10.67 -2.37
C ILE A 490 -12.98 -9.28 -1.79
N ASN A 491 -12.27 -8.95 -0.70
CA ASN A 491 -12.36 -7.64 -0.07
C ASN A 491 -11.67 -6.56 -0.96
N PRO A 492 -12.46 -5.67 -1.61
CA PRO A 492 -11.91 -4.67 -2.53
C PRO A 492 -11.12 -3.58 -1.80
N ASN A 493 -11.37 -3.38 -0.50
CA ASN A 493 -10.64 -2.39 0.29
C ASN A 493 -9.17 -2.77 0.47
N THR A 494 -8.79 -4.03 0.29
CA THR A 494 -7.37 -4.46 0.27
C THR A 494 -6.66 -4.17 -1.06
N LYS A 495 -7.41 -3.79 -2.09
CA LYS A 495 -6.95 -3.59 -3.48
C LYS A 495 -7.08 -2.14 -3.95
N ILE A 496 -7.40 -1.22 -3.05
CA ILE A 496 -7.55 0.21 -3.34
C ILE A 496 -6.46 1.03 -2.68
N TYR A 497 -5.84 1.91 -3.45
CA TYR A 497 -4.83 2.82 -2.94
C TYR A 497 -5.48 3.96 -2.17
N ARG A 498 -5.18 4.07 -0.87
CA ARG A 498 -5.60 5.19 -0.02
C ARG A 498 -7.09 5.59 -0.15
N LEU A 499 -7.99 4.59 -0.20
CA LEU A 499 -9.45 4.79 -0.40
C LEU A 499 -9.82 5.61 -1.64
N GLU A 500 -8.94 5.62 -2.65
CA GLU A 500 -9.09 6.47 -3.84
C GLU A 500 -9.23 7.96 -3.52
N ALA A 501 -8.19 8.52 -2.91
CA ALA A 501 -8.08 9.96 -2.69
C ALA A 501 -8.22 10.79 -3.99
N PRO A 502 -7.57 10.44 -5.13
CA PRO A 502 -7.82 11.11 -6.42
C PRO A 502 -9.31 11.20 -6.82
N LEU A 503 -10.08 10.10 -6.72
CA LEU A 503 -11.50 10.07 -7.05
C LEU A 503 -12.34 10.91 -6.08
N ALA A 504 -11.97 10.96 -4.80
CA ALA A 504 -12.61 11.84 -3.83
C ALA A 504 -12.38 13.33 -4.17
N ILE A 505 -11.17 13.70 -4.58
CA ILE A 505 -10.89 15.05 -5.07
C ILE A 505 -11.69 15.33 -6.36
N TYR A 506 -11.78 14.37 -7.26
CA TYR A 506 -12.64 14.50 -8.45
C TYR A 506 -14.10 14.77 -8.08
N ASP A 507 -14.68 13.97 -7.18
CA ASP A 507 -16.05 14.15 -6.68
C ASP A 507 -16.26 15.54 -6.08
N CYS A 508 -15.31 15.99 -5.26
CA CYS A 508 -15.33 17.31 -4.64
C CYS A 508 -15.33 18.44 -5.68
N MET A 509 -14.47 18.35 -6.68
CA MET A 509 -14.35 19.37 -7.71
C MET A 509 -15.61 19.45 -8.59
N GLN A 510 -16.29 18.33 -8.84
CA GLN A 510 -17.59 18.34 -9.53
C GLN A 510 -18.69 18.99 -8.67
N ARG A 511 -18.68 18.80 -7.34
CA ARG A 511 -19.60 19.50 -6.42
C ARG A 511 -19.36 21.01 -6.41
N ALA A 512 -18.09 21.43 -6.47
CA ALA A 512 -17.71 22.84 -6.47
C ALA A 512 -17.93 23.57 -7.81
N ARG A 513 -18.14 22.81 -8.89
CA ARG A 513 -18.03 23.29 -10.28
C ARG A 513 -18.92 24.48 -10.64
N ASN A 514 -20.11 24.58 -10.05
CA ASN A 514 -21.08 25.60 -10.42
C ASN A 514 -21.20 26.74 -9.41
N ASN A 515 -20.52 26.67 -8.27
CA ASN A 515 -20.74 27.60 -7.17
C ASN A 515 -19.44 28.17 -6.59
N ILE A 516 -18.26 27.67 -6.96
CA ILE A 516 -16.97 28.19 -6.49
C ILE A 516 -16.05 28.58 -7.65
N LYS A 517 -15.47 29.79 -7.59
CA LYS A 517 -14.55 30.27 -8.61
C LYS A 517 -13.19 29.56 -8.55
N TYR A 518 -12.56 29.52 -7.38
CA TYR A 518 -11.27 28.88 -7.15
C TYR A 518 -11.39 27.79 -6.10
N VAL A 519 -10.81 26.62 -6.35
CA VAL A 519 -10.84 25.51 -5.40
C VAL A 519 -9.45 24.92 -5.22
N ILE A 520 -8.97 24.86 -3.99
CA ILE A 520 -7.73 24.16 -3.68
C ILE A 520 -8.01 22.72 -3.25
N SER A 521 -7.19 21.78 -3.73
CA SER A 521 -7.08 20.45 -3.13
C SER A 521 -5.91 20.45 -2.14
N ALA A 522 -6.21 20.46 -0.85
CA ALA A 522 -5.20 20.58 0.21
C ALA A 522 -5.28 19.44 1.23
N ASP A 523 -4.14 19.11 1.82
CA ASP A 523 -4.04 18.22 2.96
C ASP A 523 -4.25 19.03 4.25
N LEU A 524 -4.70 18.37 5.32
CA LEU A 524 -5.00 19.06 6.59
C LEU A 524 -3.76 19.70 7.22
N ASP A 525 -2.58 19.17 6.91
CA ASP A 525 -1.31 19.68 7.39
C ASP A 525 -0.71 20.79 6.49
N GLU A 526 -1.40 21.23 5.44
CA GLU A 526 -0.90 22.24 4.50
C GLU A 526 -1.37 23.66 4.79
N ILE A 527 -0.48 24.63 4.52
CA ILE A 527 -0.74 26.06 4.60
C ILE A 527 -0.15 26.75 3.38
N ILE A 528 -0.87 27.73 2.83
CA ILE A 528 -0.35 28.59 1.77
C ILE A 528 0.28 29.85 2.35
N HIS A 529 1.46 30.20 1.83
CA HIS A 529 2.10 31.48 2.09
C HIS A 529 2.15 32.29 0.80
N VAL A 530 1.71 33.55 0.88
CA VAL A 530 1.85 34.55 -0.16
C VAL A 530 2.77 35.64 0.39
N ASN A 531 3.77 36.01 -0.39
CA ASN A 531 4.73 37.03 -0.03
C ASN A 531 4.02 38.36 0.24
N GLU A 532 4.35 39.05 1.34
CA GLU A 532 3.71 40.31 1.71
C GLU A 532 3.93 41.41 0.65
N ASN A 533 5.00 41.34 -0.14
CA ASN A 533 5.25 42.27 -1.24
C ASN A 533 4.39 42.01 -2.49
N ILE A 534 3.65 40.89 -2.52
CA ILE A 534 2.78 40.49 -3.62
C ILE A 534 1.33 40.53 -3.14
N GLU A 535 0.54 41.45 -3.67
CA GLU A 535 -0.88 41.62 -3.33
C GLU A 535 -1.12 41.68 -1.80
N ASN A 536 -0.17 42.29 -1.07
CA ASN A 536 -0.19 42.41 0.39
C ASN A 536 -0.35 41.06 1.13
N GLY A 537 0.16 39.97 0.56
CA GLY A 537 0.04 38.62 1.12
C GLY A 537 -1.36 38.01 0.99
N ASN A 538 -2.24 38.58 0.16
CA ASN A 538 -3.62 38.10 -0.03
C ASN A 538 -3.70 37.09 -1.18
N LEU A 539 -4.11 35.86 -0.86
CA LEU A 539 -4.24 34.79 -1.83
C LEU A 539 -5.29 35.06 -2.93
N ILE A 540 -6.46 35.56 -2.57
CA ILE A 540 -7.54 35.82 -3.53
C ILE A 540 -7.11 36.91 -4.51
N ALA A 541 -6.51 38.00 -4.02
CA ALA A 541 -5.99 39.08 -4.86
C ALA A 541 -4.91 38.58 -5.83
N LEU A 542 -4.00 37.71 -5.36
CA LEU A 542 -3.04 37.03 -6.23
C LEU A 542 -3.74 36.22 -7.32
N LEU A 543 -4.72 35.38 -6.96
CA LEU A 543 -5.45 34.55 -7.92
C LEU A 543 -6.26 35.37 -8.94
N GLU A 544 -6.84 36.49 -8.53
CA GLU A 544 -7.56 37.40 -9.44
C GLU A 544 -6.60 38.07 -10.42
N LYS A 545 -5.45 38.56 -9.94
CA LYS A 545 -4.41 39.12 -10.80
C LYS A 545 -3.89 38.10 -11.81
N GLU A 546 -3.53 36.91 -11.35
CA GLU A 546 -3.04 35.84 -12.22
C GLU A 546 -4.13 35.37 -13.20
N SER A 547 -5.39 35.35 -12.79
CA SER A 547 -6.51 35.02 -13.69
C SER A 547 -6.78 36.10 -14.74
N LYS A 548 -6.49 37.38 -14.46
CA LYS A 548 -6.56 38.47 -15.45
C LYS A 548 -5.40 38.37 -16.44
N ASN A 549 -4.19 38.12 -15.95
CA ASN A 549 -2.99 37.98 -16.79
C ASN A 549 -3.05 36.72 -17.67
N TYR A 550 -3.63 35.64 -17.15
CA TYR A 550 -3.72 34.35 -17.83
C TYR A 550 -5.18 33.87 -17.93
N PRO A 551 -6.01 34.50 -18.79
CA PRO A 551 -7.46 34.25 -18.85
C PRO A 551 -7.82 32.82 -19.28
N ASN A 552 -6.91 32.14 -19.99
CA ASN A 552 -7.06 30.73 -20.40
C ASN A 552 -6.54 29.73 -19.35
N SER A 553 -6.11 30.17 -18.18
CA SER A 553 -5.62 29.27 -17.14
C SER A 553 -6.78 28.52 -16.47
N ALA A 554 -6.65 27.19 -16.39
CA ALA A 554 -7.57 26.32 -15.66
C ALA A 554 -7.13 26.11 -14.20
N LEU A 555 -5.88 26.41 -13.87
CA LEU A 555 -5.35 26.25 -12.52
C LEU A 555 -4.05 27.02 -12.32
N PHE A 556 -3.75 27.30 -11.06
CA PHE A 556 -2.51 27.91 -10.58
C PHE A 556 -1.75 26.89 -9.73
N SER A 557 -0.51 26.58 -10.14
CA SER A 557 0.31 25.52 -9.54
C SER A 557 1.41 26.11 -8.66
N PHE A 558 1.37 25.76 -7.38
CA PHE A 558 2.29 26.21 -6.34
C PHE A 558 3.29 25.10 -6.02
N GLN A 559 4.55 25.49 -5.84
CA GLN A 559 5.55 24.59 -5.26
C GLN A 559 5.37 24.50 -3.75
N SER A 560 5.88 23.41 -3.20
CA SER A 560 5.75 23.10 -1.78
C SER A 560 7.11 23.10 -1.10
N ARG A 561 7.15 23.29 0.21
CA ARG A 561 8.33 23.05 1.06
C ARG A 561 7.91 22.52 2.42
N ARG A 562 8.83 21.90 3.16
CA ARG A 562 8.52 21.37 4.48
C ARG A 562 8.73 22.42 5.57
N GLY A 563 7.81 22.43 6.53
CA GLY A 563 7.99 23.06 7.83
C GLY A 563 7.85 22.03 8.93
N TYR A 564 8.57 22.18 10.04
CA TYR A 564 8.65 21.18 11.09
C TYR A 564 8.02 21.69 12.38
N LEU A 565 7.15 20.87 12.95
CA LEU A 565 6.43 21.17 14.19
C LEU A 565 6.89 20.25 15.32
N PRO A 566 6.95 20.76 16.57
CA PRO A 566 7.18 19.93 17.74
C PRO A 566 6.12 18.84 17.90
N MET A 567 6.56 17.63 18.28
CA MET A 567 5.68 16.46 18.40
C MET A 567 4.59 16.61 19.47
N ASN A 568 4.86 17.38 20.53
CA ASN A 568 3.97 17.58 21.67
C ASN A 568 3.01 18.78 21.52
N TRP A 569 2.92 19.37 20.33
CA TRP A 569 2.08 20.54 20.11
C TRP A 569 0.58 20.25 20.25
N GLY A 570 -0.12 21.12 20.98
CA GLY A 570 -1.57 21.15 21.07
C GLY A 570 -2.19 19.99 21.85
N ILE A 571 -1.44 19.32 22.72
CA ILE A 571 -1.93 18.19 23.52
C ILE A 571 -2.89 18.67 24.63
N GLY A 572 -3.92 17.88 24.91
CA GLY A 572 -4.90 18.10 25.97
C GLY A 572 -6.17 18.82 25.51
N HIS A 573 -6.68 19.73 26.33
CA HIS A 573 -7.91 20.45 26.00
C HIS A 573 -7.67 21.50 24.90
N PRO A 574 -8.58 21.72 23.93
CA PRO A 574 -8.36 22.67 22.82
C PRO A 574 -8.08 24.10 23.28
N LYS A 575 -8.56 24.50 24.47
CA LYS A 575 -8.25 25.80 25.10
C LYS A 575 -6.73 26.06 25.27
N ASN A 576 -5.94 24.99 25.34
CA ASN A 576 -4.50 25.06 25.54
C ASN A 576 -3.73 25.16 24.22
N ILE A 577 -4.42 25.11 23.07
CA ILE A 577 -3.77 25.25 21.76
C ILE A 577 -3.22 26.67 21.65
N ASN A 578 -1.92 26.74 21.37
CA ASN A 578 -1.23 27.99 21.11
C ASN A 578 -0.51 27.90 19.75
N PHE A 579 -0.92 28.76 18.83
CA PHE A 579 -0.34 28.89 17.50
C PHE A 579 0.98 29.66 17.48
N SER A 580 1.46 30.25 18.59
CA SER A 580 2.74 30.97 18.61
C SER A 580 3.94 30.08 18.28
N ILE A 581 3.77 28.76 18.32
CA ILE A 581 4.77 27.78 17.88
C ILE A 581 5.17 27.96 16.41
N PHE A 582 4.28 28.50 15.57
CA PHE A 582 4.55 28.76 14.15
C PHE A 582 5.34 30.05 13.94
N SER A 583 5.56 30.87 14.99
CA SER A 583 6.27 32.14 14.87
C SER A 583 7.75 32.01 14.60
N ASN A 584 8.37 30.88 14.95
CA ASN A 584 9.78 30.56 14.72
C ASN A 584 9.87 29.15 14.13
N LEU A 585 9.27 28.97 12.95
CA LEU A 585 9.18 27.68 12.27
C LEU A 585 10.56 27.25 11.75
N VAL A 586 10.96 26.01 12.02
CA VAL A 586 12.06 25.37 11.30
C VAL A 586 11.52 24.86 9.98
N MET A 587 12.16 25.20 8.86
CA MET A 587 11.70 24.83 7.52
C MET A 587 12.87 24.51 6.61
N ASP A 588 12.61 23.72 5.56
CA ASP A 588 13.59 23.52 4.51
C ASP A 588 13.87 24.84 3.78
N GLU A 589 15.13 25.11 3.43
CA GLU A 589 15.57 26.28 2.65
C GLU A 589 15.11 26.23 1.18
N ASP A 590 15.02 25.03 0.63
CA ASP A 590 14.58 24.81 -0.75
C ASP A 590 13.10 24.42 -0.82
N VAL A 591 12.48 24.71 -1.97
CA VAL A 591 11.18 24.15 -2.35
C VAL A 591 11.38 22.84 -3.12
N PHE A 592 10.38 21.97 -3.10
CA PHE A 592 10.38 20.78 -3.95
C PHE A 592 10.40 21.16 -5.43
N GLU A 593 11.28 20.50 -6.18
CA GLU A 593 11.33 20.62 -7.62
C GLU A 593 10.06 20.04 -8.26
N ARG A 594 9.63 20.69 -9.34
CA ARG A 594 8.49 20.21 -10.13
C ARG A 594 8.85 18.89 -10.83
N PRO A 595 7.95 17.90 -10.90
CA PRO A 595 6.53 17.94 -10.53
C PRO A 595 6.22 17.47 -9.11
N LEU A 596 7.23 17.28 -8.25
CA LEU A 596 7.04 16.68 -6.93
C LEU A 596 6.28 17.62 -5.99
N TYR A 597 5.32 17.06 -5.26
CA TYR A 597 4.56 17.75 -4.21
C TYR A 597 3.93 19.09 -4.62
N GLN A 598 3.67 19.32 -5.91
CA GLN A 598 2.92 20.50 -6.34
C GLN A 598 1.51 20.48 -5.72
N LYS A 599 0.97 21.67 -5.50
CA LYS A 599 -0.43 21.84 -5.08
C LYS A 599 -1.07 22.90 -5.95
N ASN A 600 -2.30 22.61 -6.36
CA ASN A 600 -2.97 23.35 -7.41
C ASN A 600 -4.25 23.98 -6.87
N ILE A 601 -4.48 25.24 -7.25
CA ILE A 601 -5.76 25.93 -7.08
C ILE A 601 -6.45 25.96 -8.45
N TYR A 602 -7.58 25.29 -8.55
CA TYR A 602 -8.28 25.02 -9.81
C TYR A 602 -9.42 26.00 -10.06
N ARG A 603 -9.72 26.20 -11.34
CA ARG A 603 -11.01 26.64 -11.88
C ARG A 603 -11.80 25.37 -12.23
N PRO A 604 -12.69 24.85 -11.36
CA PRO A 604 -13.21 23.49 -11.53
C PRO A 604 -14.03 23.33 -12.82
N GLU A 605 -14.59 24.40 -13.36
CA GLU A 605 -15.32 24.38 -14.63
C GLU A 605 -14.44 24.15 -15.87
N ARG A 606 -13.11 24.25 -15.71
CA ARG A 606 -12.11 24.18 -16.79
C ARG A 606 -11.28 22.88 -16.78
N VAL A 607 -11.58 21.94 -15.89
CA VAL A 607 -10.79 20.73 -15.66
C VAL A 607 -11.67 19.47 -15.78
N VAL A 608 -11.15 18.46 -16.49
CA VAL A 608 -11.82 17.17 -16.67
C VAL A 608 -11.37 16.16 -15.62
N SER A 609 -10.06 16.06 -15.40
CA SER A 609 -9.45 15.10 -14.46
C SER A 609 -8.53 15.82 -13.49
N TYR A 610 -8.66 15.47 -12.21
CA TYR A 610 -7.95 16.08 -11.10
C TYR A 610 -6.97 15.08 -10.51
N GLN A 611 -5.71 15.45 -10.33
CA GLN A 611 -4.76 14.65 -9.56
C GLN A 611 -4.16 15.56 -8.48
N ILE A 612 -3.85 14.99 -7.32
CA ILE A 612 -3.48 15.73 -6.09
C ILE A 612 -2.25 16.65 -6.30
N HIS A 613 -1.31 16.24 -7.15
CA HIS A 613 -0.06 16.94 -7.46
C HIS A 613 0.12 17.28 -8.95
N LEU A 614 -0.53 16.55 -9.85
CA LEU A 614 -0.30 16.60 -11.29
C LEU A 614 -1.51 17.15 -12.03
N ILE A 615 -1.22 17.68 -13.21
CA ILE A 615 -2.22 18.16 -14.16
C ILE A 615 -2.41 17.05 -15.21
N ARG A 616 -3.65 16.56 -15.36
CA ARG A 616 -3.94 15.42 -16.26
C ARG A 616 -4.70 15.85 -17.50
N THR A 617 -5.93 16.35 -17.34
CA THR A 617 -6.77 16.67 -18.50
C THR A 617 -7.62 17.91 -18.24
N LEU A 618 -7.51 18.86 -19.15
CA LEU A 618 -8.20 20.15 -19.10
C LEU A 618 -9.35 20.15 -20.12
N GLU A 619 -10.39 20.93 -19.81
CA GLU A 619 -11.51 21.17 -20.71
C GLU A 619 -11.03 21.95 -21.95
N ARG A 620 -11.85 21.94 -23.00
CA ARG A 620 -11.68 22.86 -24.13
C ARG A 620 -12.47 24.13 -23.84
N ASN A 621 -11.84 25.27 -24.10
CA ASN A 621 -12.51 26.56 -24.10
C ASN A 621 -13.61 26.51 -25.18
N PRO A 622 -14.89 26.76 -24.83
CA PRO A 622 -16.00 26.62 -25.76
C PRO A 622 -15.94 27.63 -26.92
N LEU A 623 -15.31 28.79 -26.73
CA LEU A 623 -15.22 29.85 -27.73
C LEU A 623 -14.09 29.60 -28.73
N THR A 624 -12.93 29.14 -28.25
CA THR A 624 -11.73 28.96 -29.10
C THR A 624 -11.49 27.52 -29.52
N ASN A 625 -12.21 26.57 -28.91
CA ASN A 625 -12.01 25.12 -29.02
C ASN A 625 -10.59 24.65 -28.65
N LYS A 626 -9.72 25.53 -28.14
CA LYS A 626 -8.38 25.20 -27.61
C LYS A 626 -8.52 24.66 -26.18
N ARG A 627 -7.64 23.73 -25.80
CA ARG A 627 -7.57 23.29 -24.40
C ARG A 627 -7.15 24.47 -23.53
N TYR A 628 -7.74 24.58 -22.33
CA TYR A 628 -7.23 25.52 -21.33
C TYR A 628 -5.76 25.20 -20.99
N SER A 629 -5.06 26.17 -20.43
CA SER A 629 -3.67 26.05 -19.98
C SER A 629 -3.60 25.99 -18.45
N PHE A 630 -2.40 25.99 -17.89
CA PHE A 630 -2.15 26.17 -16.47
C PHE A 630 -1.08 27.23 -16.27
N THR A 631 -1.09 27.87 -15.09
CA THR A 631 -0.11 28.88 -14.72
C THR A 631 0.74 28.37 -13.58
N LEU A 632 2.06 28.53 -13.70
CA LEU A 632 3.01 28.20 -12.64
C LEU A 632 3.23 29.44 -11.78
N ILE A 633 2.96 29.33 -10.47
CA ILE A 633 3.25 30.41 -9.54
C ILE A 633 4.70 30.28 -9.08
N PRO A 634 5.52 31.35 -9.17
CA PRO A 634 6.89 31.30 -8.71
C PRO A 634 6.95 31.26 -7.16
N PRO A 635 7.87 30.48 -6.56
CA PRO A 635 8.01 30.41 -5.10
C PRO A 635 8.29 31.74 -4.41
N SER A 636 8.87 32.70 -5.13
CA SER A 636 9.09 34.07 -4.63
C SER A 636 7.78 34.83 -4.40
N SER A 637 6.71 34.48 -5.13
CA SER A 637 5.38 35.05 -4.94
C SER A 637 4.57 34.28 -3.92
N ALA A 638 4.50 32.96 -4.04
CA ALA A 638 3.74 32.12 -3.12
C ALA A 638 4.15 30.65 -3.20
N PHE A 639 3.98 29.93 -2.09
CA PHE A 639 4.25 28.50 -1.99
C PHE A 639 3.42 27.83 -0.88
N ILE A 640 3.37 26.50 -0.88
CA ILE A 640 2.70 25.69 0.17
C ILE A 640 3.71 25.17 1.19
N PHE A 641 3.39 25.30 2.48
CA PHE A 641 4.03 24.57 3.55
C PHE A 641 3.37 23.21 3.76
N HIS A 642 4.16 22.15 3.73
CA HIS A 642 3.82 20.82 4.26
C HIS A 642 4.30 20.77 5.71
N LEU A 643 3.39 20.91 6.67
CA LEU A 643 3.78 21.02 8.08
C LEU A 643 3.89 19.63 8.72
N ARG A 644 5.13 19.18 8.88
CA ARG A 644 5.47 17.85 9.37
C ARG A 644 5.73 17.84 10.87
N ARG A 645 4.97 17.03 11.60
CA ARG A 645 5.31 16.63 12.98
C ARG A 645 6.27 15.44 13.03
N TYR A 646 6.26 14.63 11.97
CA TYR A 646 7.04 13.41 11.86
C TYR A 646 7.96 13.53 10.65
N LYS A 647 9.18 13.02 10.76
CA LYS A 647 10.11 12.97 9.62
C LYS A 647 9.45 12.21 8.46
N ASP A 648 9.55 12.75 7.25
CA ASP A 648 9.01 12.11 6.06
C ASP A 648 9.63 10.73 5.78
N TYR A 649 8.99 9.99 4.88
CA TYR A 649 9.52 8.73 4.38
C TYR A 649 10.78 8.90 3.53
N PHE A 650 10.76 9.89 2.65
CA PHE A 650 11.87 10.23 1.77
C PHE A 650 12.79 11.22 2.47
N PHE A 651 13.98 10.77 2.86
CA PHE A 651 15.02 11.64 3.38
C PHE A 651 15.61 12.45 2.24
N TYR A 652 15.19 13.71 2.15
CA TYR A 652 15.93 14.73 1.42
C TYR A 652 16.81 15.45 2.41
N ASN A 653 18.13 15.40 2.19
CA ASN A 653 19.11 16.21 2.92
C ASN A 653 18.97 17.67 2.45
N SER A 654 17.91 18.34 2.89
CA SER A 654 17.70 19.77 2.69
C SER A 654 18.34 20.55 3.84
N LYS A 655 18.97 21.68 3.51
CA LYS A 655 19.34 22.66 4.53
C LYS A 655 18.08 23.17 5.21
N GLN A 656 18.14 23.33 6.53
CA GLN A 656 17.03 23.81 7.34
C GLN A 656 17.35 25.19 7.91
N VAL A 657 16.37 26.07 7.88
CA VAL A 657 16.48 27.44 8.39
C VAL A 657 15.36 27.71 9.39
N ARG A 658 15.65 28.56 10.38
CA ARG A 658 14.60 29.12 11.26
C ARG A 658 14.00 30.34 10.58
N SER A 659 12.68 30.41 10.54
CA SER A 659 11.96 31.47 9.85
C SER A 659 10.82 32.02 10.69
N THR A 660 10.59 33.32 10.56
CA THR A 660 9.49 34.06 11.18
C THR A 660 8.34 34.33 10.21
N ILE A 661 8.37 33.74 9.01
CA ILE A 661 7.44 34.02 7.91
C ILE A 661 5.96 33.74 8.24
N LEU A 662 5.68 32.87 9.22
CA LEU A 662 4.33 32.59 9.70
C LEU A 662 3.97 33.33 11.00
N LYS A 663 4.84 34.19 11.56
CA LYS A 663 4.61 34.89 12.84
C LYS A 663 3.33 35.72 12.85
N LYS A 664 3.08 36.51 11.80
CA LYS A 664 1.87 37.33 11.70
C LYS A 664 0.61 36.48 11.56
N LYS A 665 0.63 35.47 10.67
CA LYS A 665 -0.48 34.52 10.50
C LYS A 665 -0.77 33.75 11.80
N SER A 666 0.26 33.32 12.50
CA SER A 666 0.11 32.54 13.74
C SER A 666 -0.49 33.34 14.89
N GLN A 667 -0.12 34.62 15.01
CA GLN A 667 -0.74 35.56 15.94
C GLN A 667 -2.23 35.76 15.60
N GLN A 668 -2.55 35.87 14.31
CA GLN A 668 -3.94 35.99 13.87
C GLN A 668 -4.76 34.73 14.15
N TRP A 669 -4.21 33.53 13.91
CA TRP A 669 -4.88 32.27 14.28
C TRP A 669 -5.16 32.20 15.78
N ASN A 670 -4.20 32.60 16.60
CA ASN A 670 -4.37 32.66 18.06
C ASN A 670 -5.50 33.59 18.47
N LYS A 671 -5.55 34.78 17.88
CA LYS A 671 -6.61 35.76 18.15
C LYS A 671 -7.97 35.20 17.74
N ASN A 672 -8.11 34.81 16.47
CA ASN A 672 -9.35 34.29 15.91
C ASN A 672 -9.87 33.08 16.68
N PHE A 673 -9.00 32.11 16.98
CA PHE A 673 -9.39 30.91 17.70
C PHE A 673 -9.85 31.23 19.11
N LYS A 674 -9.16 32.12 19.85
CA LYS A 674 -9.61 32.53 21.21
C LYS A 674 -10.97 33.21 21.17
N ASP A 675 -11.20 34.08 20.19
CA ASP A 675 -12.48 34.78 20.02
C ASP A 675 -13.62 33.80 19.71
N ARG A 676 -13.35 32.77 18.90
CA ARG A 676 -14.33 31.71 18.56
C ARG A 676 -14.50 30.68 19.66
N PHE A 677 -13.44 30.35 20.38
CA PHE A 677 -13.42 29.30 21.39
C PHE A 677 -14.49 29.55 22.45
N ASN A 678 -14.71 30.80 22.85
CA ASN A 678 -15.77 31.17 23.81
C ASN A 678 -17.20 30.91 23.29
N LYS A 679 -17.39 30.80 21.97
CA LYS A 679 -18.66 30.45 21.33
C LYS A 679 -18.78 28.95 21.05
N PHE A 680 -17.66 28.24 21.06
CA PHE A 680 -17.62 26.81 20.83
C PHE A 680 -17.93 26.05 22.12
N ASN A 681 -19.03 25.31 22.13
CA ASN A 681 -19.42 24.46 23.25
C ASN A 681 -18.65 23.12 23.21
N PHE A 682 -17.33 23.18 23.35
CA PHE A 682 -16.51 21.99 23.47
C PHE A 682 -16.73 21.34 24.84
N THR A 683 -16.86 20.02 24.83
CA THR A 683 -16.94 19.19 26.01
C THR A 683 -15.62 19.24 26.80
N ASN A 684 -15.69 19.16 28.13
CA ASN A 684 -14.49 19.28 28.96
C ASN A 684 -13.63 18.00 29.02
N ASN A 685 -14.16 16.85 28.58
CA ASN A 685 -13.52 15.54 28.70
C ASN A 685 -13.35 14.81 27.35
N GLY A 686 -12.55 13.74 27.34
CA GLY A 686 -12.36 12.88 26.16
C GLY A 686 -11.37 13.42 25.13
N TRP A 687 -10.70 14.54 25.39
CA TRP A 687 -9.60 15.02 24.56
C TRP A 687 -8.34 14.20 24.78
N LEU A 688 -7.77 13.69 23.68
CA LEU A 688 -6.60 12.84 23.75
C LEU A 688 -5.36 13.61 24.23
N THR A 689 -4.69 13.07 25.25
CA THR A 689 -3.39 13.53 25.75
C THR A 689 -2.21 12.78 25.10
N ASN A 690 -2.49 11.67 24.41
CA ASN A 690 -1.51 10.77 23.80
C ASN A 690 -1.52 10.82 22.25
N ILE A 691 -1.99 11.91 21.64
CA ILE A 691 -2.06 12.10 20.18
C ILE A 691 -0.74 11.81 19.49
N HIS A 692 0.37 12.23 20.09
CA HIS A 692 1.69 12.05 19.50
C HIS A 692 2.07 10.57 19.38
N TYR A 693 1.73 9.73 20.37
CA TYR A 693 1.94 8.28 20.33
C TYR A 693 1.08 7.63 19.26
N ILE A 694 -0.19 8.01 19.19
CA ILE A 694 -1.13 7.52 18.17
C ILE A 694 -0.62 7.85 16.76
N GLY A 695 -0.20 9.09 16.55
CA GLY A 695 0.34 9.49 15.25
C GLY A 695 1.67 8.83 14.91
N LEU A 696 2.54 8.60 15.89
CA LEU A 696 3.75 7.83 15.68
C LEU A 696 3.46 6.36 15.31
N GLU A 697 2.47 5.74 15.96
CA GLU A 697 2.01 4.37 15.66
C GLU A 697 1.47 4.29 14.22
N LEU A 698 0.63 5.24 13.82
CA LEU A 698 0.07 5.32 12.47
C LEU A 698 1.14 5.58 11.41
N GLU A 699 2.03 6.54 11.63
CA GLU A 699 3.13 6.84 10.70
C GLU A 699 4.10 5.66 10.57
N ASN A 700 4.42 4.98 11.66
CA ASN A 700 5.24 3.77 11.60
C ASN A 700 4.52 2.63 10.84
N CYS A 701 3.19 2.52 10.95
CA CYS A 701 2.44 1.58 10.13
C CYS A 701 2.50 1.94 8.64
N ARG A 702 2.22 3.21 8.29
CA ARG A 702 2.29 3.70 6.90
C ARG A 702 3.66 3.47 6.29
N LYS A 703 4.73 3.83 7.03
CA LYS A 703 6.12 3.60 6.61
C LYS A 703 6.41 2.12 6.40
N ARG A 704 5.93 1.24 7.28
CA ARG A 704 6.08 -0.21 7.08
C ARG A 704 5.37 -0.68 5.82
N VAL A 705 4.09 -0.34 5.64
CA VAL A 705 3.32 -0.69 4.43
C VAL A 705 4.04 -0.17 3.17
N ALA A 706 4.55 1.06 3.18
CA ALA A 706 5.31 1.59 2.06
C ALA A 706 6.64 0.83 1.82
N ARG A 707 7.37 0.45 2.88
CA ARG A 707 8.67 -0.25 2.82
C ARG A 707 8.56 -1.70 2.38
N THR A 708 7.67 -2.46 3.01
CA THR A 708 7.55 -3.91 2.81
C THR A 708 6.74 -4.24 1.56
N MET A 709 5.83 -3.35 1.12
CA MET A 709 4.81 -3.72 0.12
C MET A 709 4.88 -2.92 -1.19
N GLY A 710 5.76 -1.93 -1.31
CA GLY A 710 5.84 -0.99 -2.45
C GLY A 710 6.10 -1.60 -3.83
N LYS A 711 6.34 -2.91 -3.94
CA LYS A 711 6.36 -3.66 -5.21
C LYS A 711 5.44 -4.88 -5.25
N ILE A 712 4.80 -5.28 -4.14
CA ILE A 712 4.20 -6.62 -3.97
C ILE A 712 2.70 -6.57 -3.60
N ILE A 713 2.22 -5.54 -2.87
CA ILE A 713 0.83 -5.45 -2.41
C ILE A 713 0.35 -3.99 -2.45
N CYS A 714 -0.94 -3.77 -2.73
CA CYS A 714 -1.55 -2.46 -2.69
C CYS A 714 -1.41 -1.80 -1.30
N GLN A 715 -1.02 -0.52 -1.25
CA GLN A 715 -0.92 0.27 -0.01
C GLN A 715 -2.31 0.65 0.54
N SER A 716 -3.10 -0.36 0.87
CA SER A 716 -4.42 -0.21 1.46
C SER A 716 -4.33 0.25 2.92
N ILE A 717 -5.21 1.19 3.27
CA ILE A 717 -5.37 1.70 4.63
C ILE A 717 -5.85 0.61 5.59
N GLU A 718 -6.57 -0.39 5.09
CA GLU A 718 -7.12 -1.47 5.90
C GLU A 718 -6.02 -2.28 6.60
N VAL A 719 -4.83 -2.36 5.98
CA VAL A 719 -3.67 -3.03 6.57
C VAL A 719 -3.25 -2.37 7.89
N CYS A 720 -3.37 -1.05 7.99
CA CYS A 720 -3.02 -0.33 9.21
C CYS A 720 -4.13 -0.35 10.25
N GLU A 721 -5.40 -0.24 9.87
CA GLU A 721 -6.52 -0.20 10.82
C GLU A 721 -6.55 -1.41 11.77
N LYS A 722 -6.28 -2.61 11.26
CA LYS A 722 -6.24 -3.85 12.08
C LYS A 722 -5.08 -3.87 13.08
N LYS A 723 -4.03 -3.07 12.85
CA LYS A 723 -2.79 -3.07 13.63
C LYS A 723 -2.75 -1.99 14.70
N LEU A 724 -3.66 -1.01 14.68
CA LEU A 724 -3.62 0.14 15.59
C LEU A 724 -4.43 -0.12 16.86
N LYS A 725 -3.76 -0.57 17.92
CA LYS A 725 -4.41 -0.93 19.20
C LYS A 725 -4.97 0.32 19.89
N THR A 726 -4.19 1.40 19.93
CA THR A 726 -4.50 2.64 20.66
C THR A 726 -5.68 3.40 20.06
N ILE A 727 -5.84 3.37 18.73
CA ILE A 727 -6.99 4.01 18.06
C ILE A 727 -8.24 3.16 18.24
N ASN A 728 -8.12 1.84 18.16
CA ASN A 728 -9.27 0.94 18.27
C ASN A 728 -9.89 0.91 19.68
N SER A 729 -9.14 1.29 20.73
CA SER A 729 -9.69 1.52 22.07
C SER A 729 -10.41 2.87 22.23
N ASN A 730 -10.29 3.78 21.26
CA ASN A 730 -10.92 5.10 21.30
C ASN A 730 -12.24 5.14 20.51
N ARG A 731 -13.07 6.16 20.78
CA ARG A 731 -14.38 6.38 20.15
C ARG A 731 -14.26 6.83 18.69
N LEU A 732 -13.85 5.91 17.82
CA LEU A 732 -13.75 6.13 16.38
C LEU A 732 -15.15 6.06 15.73
N ILE A 733 -15.57 7.16 15.12
CA ILE A 733 -16.78 7.24 14.30
C ILE A 733 -16.42 6.81 12.88
N LYS A 734 -17.12 5.80 12.36
CA LYS A 734 -17.01 5.32 10.98
C LYS A 734 -18.24 5.74 10.19
N THR A 735 -18.06 6.00 8.90
CA THR A 735 -19.19 6.29 8.01
C THR A 735 -19.97 5.03 7.62
N ASN A 736 -21.28 5.19 7.52
CA ASN A 736 -22.18 4.19 6.93
C ASN A 736 -21.91 4.04 5.43
N ASN A 737 -22.38 2.94 4.83
CA ASN A 737 -22.20 2.71 3.40
C ASN A 737 -22.69 3.91 2.59
N SER A 738 -21.80 4.41 1.75
CA SER A 738 -22.01 5.61 0.94
C SER A 738 -21.85 5.34 -0.56
N TRP A 739 -21.77 4.07 -0.95
CA TRP A 739 -21.60 3.58 -2.31
C TRP A 739 -22.86 2.91 -2.82
N ILE A 740 -23.23 3.21 -4.07
CA ILE A 740 -24.25 2.48 -4.84
C ILE A 740 -23.55 1.29 -5.51
N ILE A 741 -24.04 0.08 -5.28
CA ILE A 741 -23.43 -1.16 -5.78
C ILE A 741 -24.19 -1.61 -7.04
N ILE A 742 -23.46 -1.82 -8.15
CA ILE A 742 -23.98 -2.24 -9.47
C ILE A 742 -23.45 -3.64 -9.82
#